data_AF-V6SPS9-F1
#
_entry.id   AF-V6SPS9-F1
#
_cell.length_a   1.000
_cell.length_b   1.000
_cell.length_c   1.000
_cell.angle_alpha   90.00
_cell.angle_beta   90.00
_cell.angle_gamma   90.00
#
_symmetry.space_group_name_H-M   'P 1'
#
loop_
_entity.id
_entity.type
_entity.pdbx_description
1 polymer ?
#
loop_
_entity_poly.entity_id
_entity_poly.type
_entity_poly.pdbx_seq_one_letter_code
_entity_poly.pdbx_strand_id
1 'polypeptide(L)'
;MNIRGLHDRISTGLGTLKNKVEIESANNEHSLNILLETTFLNVLNVLFDYNLVNANLLSRNFPGIDGLDAENRIFVQITSTFSNEKIESTVDQIIDKNLYHDFDKLFFVFLKGKKKISKAFKDKIDSKIQGRFVLDFEFNLIDTNDVYRILANEQNIDKSLGVKKILDSVLYNIPQSKVPGFDFVGVSFDEEEFENVAELIETIIKSGINVVVNSKKIYEYFKNERPRYFDYLIMLFPNQSLDFLTKYIFVVSNHYIKKNIDSEKPECSIFLNCIEKSVKPQLVSFTTFPNKIKNKNFKNPKTLNVSNLKKIEEVIQDLFAEKPSLNYSFSEIKDVLVKLFPMFTLEVIADEKSYCLYNFKKSGSNSDLNLNYLIFGHEYRRNEVIEEFNKKYKNKFLKNLTVLLPKDYNQSTNLRIKFIRDKFVNSDVFYLDEYLFDYSLSRIEQTELLSNEVFISPFFEIKENIEKLDDIFDWLKNDSHSPVAFIIGSGGDGKTTVCQKIHDEIIHDFEKSIVIFLDAQSYINEIKHRERVDNWKFDLHSIFEICNSKAGDIDLTTFKSNFALGNITVIIDGIDEIISTLPNFSLKDFVEDFNVLKELIGRGKLIINCRDIYINELLNTDVDFSNKHKVFKLLKFNVELAKKFFEKHFTIEGEINVKKVNECIKILNEFYEDINGDVYVYSPFVLEIIVLIVENNFDYEEIEYVFNSEILLRNNSSDYLIYKICQREIAKKENHGFIIPVDDYIKLLSLAAVEKNGVFNDDDFISFLRKIKVDLSSEKVKNSLRDNPFFCLDKNGSYVFRFDFYNSAFKYNAIYSKIVDESGYSLSDSLINTLSNEFKFNSIIFRGLKNKIKDSDKGFEFYLDRIKKIVLEIENYKANENNYGTIFLKKLAISNLVVFLISISDNKFSNSKILKYLFEDTEQSRDELAVINGFYFIDVPIISKITFDFSNMYFINCHIDNYPQFLDCSFLDTTFFDRSCDISNIYSKGLDLKKITFSKNNFDDKILSSDNSLYKIISIKESGGESMLNYFKKYFKSFTKGNKLNYSIPINSLFVDKNFSLEMNEINNILYENGIISSFTKEEITMNSSCKNKVSKFLNQNITFAELNRSIKKIENLIIDGGKENI
;
A
#
# COMPACT_ATOMS: atom_id res chain seq x y z
N MET A 1 -32.12 10.01 7.02
CA MET A 1 -33.17 8.97 7.21
C MET A 1 -33.91 8.81 5.89
N ASN A 2 -33.90 7.61 5.28
CA ASN A 2 -34.56 7.38 3.99
C ASN A 2 -36.08 7.19 4.21
N ILE A 3 -36.87 8.23 3.92
CA ILE A 3 -38.34 8.24 4.08
C ILE A 3 -38.96 7.11 3.26
N ARG A 4 -38.46 6.85 2.04
CA ARG A 4 -38.98 5.78 1.18
C ARG A 4 -38.81 4.41 1.81
N GLY A 5 -37.64 4.13 2.38
CA GLY A 5 -37.36 2.87 3.07
C GLY A 5 -38.23 2.65 4.32
N LEU A 6 -38.58 3.72 5.06
CA LEU A 6 -39.52 3.64 6.18
C LEU A 6 -40.92 3.23 5.70
N HIS A 7 -41.42 3.87 4.65
CA HIS A 7 -42.73 3.57 4.07
C HIS A 7 -42.80 2.17 3.46
N ASP A 8 -41.76 1.72 2.74
CA ASP A 8 -41.72 0.37 2.18
C ASP A 8 -41.81 -0.71 3.27
N ARG A 9 -41.22 -0.47 4.46
CA ARG A 9 -41.34 -1.37 5.61
C ARG A 9 -42.72 -1.39 6.23
N ILE A 10 -43.35 -0.22 6.40
CA ILE A 10 -44.72 -0.13 6.93
C ILE A 10 -45.67 -0.88 5.99
N SER A 11 -45.55 -0.67 4.67
CA SER A 11 -46.30 -1.41 3.65
C SER A 11 -46.07 -2.91 3.73
N THR A 12 -44.80 -3.35 3.86
CA THR A 12 -44.44 -4.76 4.00
C THR A 12 -45.02 -5.39 5.27
N GLY A 13 -44.94 -4.69 6.40
CA GLY A 13 -45.46 -5.16 7.68
C GLY A 13 -46.98 -5.30 7.67
N LEU A 14 -47.68 -4.28 7.17
CA LEU A 14 -49.14 -4.31 6.98
C LEU A 14 -49.58 -5.43 6.02
N GLY A 15 -48.86 -5.62 4.90
CA GLY A 15 -49.11 -6.71 3.97
C GLY A 15 -48.88 -8.10 4.57
N THR A 16 -47.83 -8.25 5.40
CA THR A 16 -47.53 -9.51 6.09
C THR A 16 -48.60 -9.85 7.12
N LEU A 17 -49.03 -8.88 7.93
CA LEU A 17 -50.12 -9.06 8.90
C LEU A 17 -51.42 -9.47 8.21
N LYS A 18 -51.78 -8.76 7.13
CA LYS A 18 -52.96 -9.08 6.32
C LYS A 18 -52.93 -10.53 5.84
N ASN A 19 -51.84 -10.96 5.22
CA ASN A 19 -51.70 -12.33 4.70
C ASN A 19 -51.75 -13.38 5.81
N LYS A 20 -51.12 -13.14 6.98
CA LYS A 20 -51.19 -14.06 8.13
C LYS A 20 -52.62 -14.22 8.63
N VAL A 21 -53.37 -13.12 8.76
CA VAL A 21 -54.78 -13.15 9.17
C VAL A 21 -55.63 -13.91 8.15
N GLU A 22 -55.37 -13.79 6.85
CA GLU A 22 -56.05 -14.57 5.80
C GLU A 22 -55.79 -16.08 5.95
N ILE A 23 -54.53 -16.47 6.15
CA ILE A 23 -54.11 -17.88 6.28
C ILE A 23 -54.68 -18.51 7.56
N GLU A 24 -54.49 -17.88 8.72
CA GLU A 24 -54.95 -18.44 10.00
C GLU A 24 -56.47 -18.52 10.07
N SER A 25 -57.17 -17.50 9.55
CA SER A 25 -58.63 -17.54 9.48
C SER A 25 -59.15 -18.66 8.57
N ALA A 26 -58.41 -19.04 7.52
CA ALA A 26 -58.79 -20.15 6.65
C ALA A 26 -58.68 -21.50 7.37
N ASN A 27 -57.85 -21.58 8.40
CA ASN A 27 -57.68 -22.75 9.27
C ASN A 27 -58.54 -22.70 10.56
N ASN A 28 -59.46 -21.73 10.68
CA ASN A 28 -60.25 -21.48 11.90
C ASN A 28 -59.41 -21.13 13.15
N GLU A 29 -58.21 -20.59 12.98
CA GLU A 29 -57.38 -20.06 14.05
C GLU A 29 -57.67 -18.55 14.23
N HIS A 30 -58.04 -18.13 15.44
CA HIS A 30 -58.48 -16.75 15.73
C HIS A 30 -57.65 -16.04 16.80
N SER A 31 -56.58 -16.67 17.29
CA SER A 31 -55.71 -16.12 18.33
C SER A 31 -55.04 -14.81 17.89
N LEU A 32 -54.60 -14.72 16.63
CA LEU A 32 -54.01 -13.50 16.09
C LEU A 32 -55.03 -12.36 15.95
N ASN A 33 -56.29 -12.67 15.63
CA ASN A 33 -57.33 -11.63 15.51
C ASN A 33 -57.54 -10.90 16.85
N ILE A 34 -57.56 -11.64 17.97
CA ILE A 34 -57.70 -11.08 19.33
C ILE A 34 -56.50 -10.19 19.68
N LEU A 35 -55.28 -10.60 19.33
CA LEU A 35 -54.08 -9.77 19.52
C LEU A 35 -54.12 -8.49 18.67
N LEU A 36 -54.60 -8.61 17.44
CA LEU A 36 -54.67 -7.49 16.50
C LEU A 36 -55.72 -6.46 16.86
N GLU A 37 -56.75 -6.80 17.63
CA GLU A 37 -57.69 -5.82 18.20
C GLU A 37 -56.92 -4.74 18.98
N THR A 38 -56.18 -5.13 20.01
CA THR A 38 -55.39 -4.18 20.82
C THR A 38 -54.31 -3.48 19.99
N THR A 39 -53.72 -4.20 19.03
CA THR A 39 -52.66 -3.66 18.17
C THR A 39 -53.16 -2.52 17.30
N PHE A 40 -54.30 -2.70 16.61
CA PHE A 40 -54.83 -1.69 15.72
C PHE A 40 -55.46 -0.50 16.47
N LEU A 41 -55.93 -0.68 17.72
CA LEU A 41 -56.27 0.46 18.58
C LEU A 41 -55.04 1.34 18.84
N ASN A 42 -53.89 0.74 19.15
CA ASN A 42 -52.65 1.50 19.32
C ASN A 42 -52.20 2.20 18.01
N VAL A 43 -52.41 1.55 16.85
CA VAL A 43 -52.14 2.19 15.55
C VAL A 43 -53.04 3.42 15.37
N LEU A 44 -54.34 3.31 15.65
CA LEU A 44 -55.28 4.43 15.55
C LEU A 44 -54.93 5.56 16.53
N ASN A 45 -54.48 5.24 17.75
CA ASN A 45 -53.99 6.24 18.71
C ASN A 45 -52.83 7.05 18.14
N VAL A 46 -51.89 6.41 17.46
CA VAL A 46 -50.76 7.12 16.81
C VAL A 46 -51.20 7.90 15.57
N LEU A 47 -52.11 7.36 14.77
CA LEU A 47 -52.56 8.03 13.54
C LEU A 47 -53.37 9.30 13.84
N PHE A 48 -54.31 9.21 14.76
CA PHE A 48 -55.30 10.26 14.99
C PHE A 48 -55.15 10.99 16.34
N ASP A 49 -54.08 10.69 17.09
CA ASP A 49 -53.82 11.25 18.42
C ASP A 49 -54.99 10.97 19.40
N TYR A 50 -55.52 9.73 19.34
CA TYR A 50 -56.60 9.22 20.20
C TYR A 50 -56.07 8.47 21.43
N ASN A 51 -56.98 8.20 22.38
CA ASN A 51 -56.76 7.49 23.64
C ASN A 51 -57.64 6.23 23.73
N LEU A 52 -57.70 5.45 22.64
CA LEU A 52 -58.47 4.21 22.56
C LEU A 52 -57.91 3.13 23.49
N VAL A 53 -58.81 2.51 24.26
CA VAL A 53 -58.54 1.35 25.12
C VAL A 53 -59.41 0.17 24.70
N ASN A 54 -58.88 -1.04 24.83
CA ASN A 54 -59.63 -2.26 24.48
C ASN A 54 -60.84 -2.43 25.41
N ALA A 55 -62.04 -2.51 24.81
CA ALA A 55 -63.31 -2.56 25.53
C ALA A 55 -63.45 -3.80 26.44
N ASN A 56 -62.81 -4.92 26.05
CA ASN A 56 -62.80 -6.15 26.85
C ASN A 56 -62.04 -6.01 28.18
N LEU A 57 -61.18 -4.98 28.34
CA LEU A 57 -60.50 -4.68 29.60
C LEU A 57 -61.41 -3.95 30.60
N LEU A 58 -62.45 -3.25 30.12
CA LEU A 58 -63.38 -2.49 30.95
C LEU A 58 -64.58 -3.33 31.38
N SER A 59 -65.12 -4.14 30.47
CA SER A 59 -66.18 -5.13 30.77
C SER A 59 -66.06 -6.32 29.83
N ARG A 60 -66.05 -7.55 30.37
CA ARG A 60 -66.01 -8.76 29.55
C ARG A 60 -67.23 -8.81 28.61
N ASN A 61 -66.99 -9.09 27.33
CA ASN A 61 -68.01 -9.18 26.28
C ASN A 61 -68.76 -7.85 26.04
N PHE A 62 -68.01 -6.76 25.89
CA PHE A 62 -68.60 -5.47 25.52
C PHE A 62 -69.34 -5.59 24.17
N PRO A 63 -70.48 -4.90 23.97
CA PRO A 63 -71.37 -5.20 22.87
C PRO A 63 -70.83 -4.73 21.51
N GLY A 64 -70.31 -5.66 20.71
CA GLY A 64 -70.05 -5.44 19.28
C GLY A 64 -69.07 -4.31 18.98
N ILE A 65 -68.23 -3.94 19.95
CA ILE A 65 -67.21 -2.88 19.86
C ILE A 65 -65.97 -3.39 20.61
N ASP A 66 -64.81 -3.26 19.98
CA ASP A 66 -63.52 -3.77 20.50
C ASP A 66 -62.68 -2.67 21.18
N GLY A 67 -62.92 -1.40 20.87
CA GLY A 67 -62.19 -0.28 21.46
C GLY A 67 -63.04 0.97 21.71
N LEU A 68 -62.69 1.71 22.76
CA LEU A 68 -63.40 2.90 23.23
C LEU A 68 -62.42 4.02 23.58
N ASP A 69 -62.79 5.25 23.25
CA ASP A 69 -62.12 6.46 23.73
C ASP A 69 -63.19 7.37 24.37
N ALA A 70 -63.14 7.48 25.69
CA ALA A 70 -64.13 8.25 26.45
C ALA A 70 -63.94 9.76 26.30
N GLU A 71 -62.71 10.23 26.05
CA GLU A 71 -62.42 11.67 25.90
C GLU A 71 -62.90 12.16 24.54
N ASN A 72 -62.58 11.41 23.48
CA ASN A 72 -62.98 11.76 22.12
C ASN A 72 -64.37 11.23 21.74
N ARG A 73 -65.01 10.45 22.63
CA ARG A 73 -66.35 9.85 22.45
C ARG A 73 -66.42 8.98 21.18
N ILE A 74 -65.46 8.05 21.04
CA ILE A 74 -65.30 7.18 19.85
C ILE A 74 -65.51 5.70 20.18
N PHE A 75 -66.20 5.00 19.27
CA PHE A 75 -66.26 3.55 19.15
C PHE A 75 -65.35 3.04 18.04
N VAL A 76 -64.69 1.89 18.26
CA VAL A 76 -63.94 1.18 17.23
C VAL A 76 -64.33 -0.29 17.22
N GLN A 77 -64.79 -0.78 16.07
CA GLN A 77 -64.92 -2.20 15.81
C GLN A 77 -63.78 -2.67 14.90
N ILE A 78 -63.08 -3.72 15.33
CA ILE A 78 -62.03 -4.37 14.56
C ILE A 78 -62.60 -5.69 14.06
N THR A 79 -62.38 -6.00 12.78
CA THR A 79 -62.87 -7.24 12.20
C THR A 79 -61.91 -7.74 11.14
N SER A 80 -61.73 -9.06 11.09
CA SER A 80 -60.91 -9.67 10.07
C SER A 80 -61.55 -9.55 8.68
N THR A 81 -62.88 -9.59 8.60
CA THR A 81 -63.59 -9.73 7.32
C THR A 81 -64.56 -8.58 7.10
N PHE A 82 -64.57 -8.03 5.88
CA PHE A 82 -65.54 -7.04 5.45
C PHE A 82 -66.86 -7.71 5.06
N SER A 83 -67.95 -7.40 5.77
CA SER A 83 -69.31 -7.77 5.35
C SER A 83 -70.33 -6.71 5.76
N ASN A 84 -71.33 -6.50 4.91
CA ASN A 84 -72.45 -5.59 5.18
C ASN A 84 -73.24 -6.01 6.43
N GLU A 85 -73.39 -7.32 6.63
CA GLU A 85 -74.04 -7.91 7.82
C GLU A 85 -73.30 -7.54 9.11
N LYS A 86 -71.96 -7.49 9.09
CA LYS A 86 -71.17 -7.12 10.27
C LYS A 86 -71.32 -5.64 10.62
N ILE A 87 -71.38 -4.77 9.62
CA ILE A 87 -71.64 -3.33 9.82
C ILE A 87 -73.05 -3.15 10.39
N GLU A 88 -74.06 -3.78 9.77
CA GLU A 88 -75.45 -3.66 10.20
C GLU A 88 -75.66 -4.20 11.62
N SER A 89 -75.15 -5.39 11.94
CA SER A 89 -75.27 -5.98 13.28
C SER A 89 -74.56 -5.17 14.37
N THR A 90 -73.43 -4.53 14.05
CA THR A 90 -72.72 -3.65 14.99
C THR A 90 -73.54 -2.38 15.28
N VAL A 91 -74.12 -1.77 14.23
CA VAL A 91 -75.02 -0.60 14.37
C VAL A 91 -76.25 -0.96 15.20
N ASP A 92 -76.88 -2.10 14.92
CA ASP A 92 -78.05 -2.57 15.68
C ASP A 92 -77.69 -2.77 17.17
N GLN A 93 -76.54 -3.37 17.48
CA GLN A 93 -76.09 -3.56 18.87
C GLN A 93 -75.83 -2.25 19.62
N ILE A 94 -75.30 -1.23 18.95
CA ILE A 94 -75.07 0.11 19.53
C ILE A 94 -76.40 0.78 19.87
N ILE A 95 -77.39 0.67 18.97
CA ILE A 95 -78.73 1.25 19.16
C ILE A 95 -79.48 0.50 20.25
N ASP A 96 -79.56 -0.83 20.17
CA ASP A 96 -80.32 -1.68 21.11
C ASP A 96 -79.85 -1.53 22.56
N LYS A 97 -78.55 -1.24 22.76
CA LYS A 97 -77.95 -1.03 24.08
C LYS A 97 -77.75 0.42 24.46
N ASN A 98 -78.26 1.36 23.66
CA ASN A 98 -78.18 2.80 23.86
C ASN A 98 -76.75 3.33 24.11
N LEU A 99 -75.74 2.70 23.51
CA LEU A 99 -74.33 3.08 23.72
C LEU A 99 -74.04 4.47 23.16
N TYR A 100 -74.84 4.94 22.20
CA TYR A 100 -74.72 6.26 21.57
C TYR A 100 -74.93 7.45 22.54
N HIS A 101 -75.33 7.22 23.79
CA HIS A 101 -75.33 8.29 24.81
C HIS A 101 -73.92 8.66 25.26
N ASP A 102 -73.03 7.67 25.29
CA ASP A 102 -71.67 7.83 25.83
C ASP A 102 -70.64 8.14 24.75
N PHE A 103 -70.91 7.75 23.49
CA PHE A 103 -70.00 7.98 22.37
C PHE A 103 -70.74 8.34 21.07
N ASP A 104 -70.10 9.14 20.21
CA ASP A 104 -70.77 9.84 19.10
C ASP A 104 -70.25 9.44 17.71
N LYS A 105 -69.13 8.70 17.62
CA LYS A 105 -68.49 8.31 16.34
C LYS A 105 -68.12 6.84 16.31
N LEU A 106 -68.38 6.16 15.20
CA LEU A 106 -68.04 4.75 15.01
C LEU A 106 -67.00 4.57 13.90
N PHE A 107 -65.90 3.89 14.20
CA PHE A 107 -64.91 3.43 13.23
C PHE A 107 -64.96 1.91 13.05
N PHE A 108 -64.70 1.45 11.83
CA PHE A 108 -64.43 0.06 11.53
C PHE A 108 -63.01 -0.11 11.01
N VAL A 109 -62.29 -1.11 11.52
CA VAL A 109 -60.99 -1.54 11.00
C VAL A 109 -61.13 -2.93 10.38
N PHE A 110 -60.84 -3.05 9.08
CA PHE A 110 -60.92 -4.31 8.34
C PHE A 110 -59.52 -4.88 8.04
N LEU A 111 -59.14 -5.94 8.75
CA LEU A 111 -57.77 -6.48 8.69
C LEU A 111 -57.43 -7.14 7.33
N LYS A 112 -58.40 -7.77 6.66
CA LYS A 112 -58.22 -8.36 5.31
C LYS A 112 -58.48 -7.39 4.15
N GLY A 113 -58.78 -6.12 4.44
CA GLY A 113 -59.16 -5.13 3.43
C GLY A 113 -60.66 -4.86 3.36
N LYS A 114 -61.04 -3.70 2.82
CA LYS A 114 -62.45 -3.29 2.62
C LYS A 114 -62.91 -3.41 1.17
N LYS A 115 -64.23 -3.47 0.94
CA LYS A 115 -64.85 -3.45 -0.40
C LYS A 115 -65.69 -2.18 -0.58
N LYS A 116 -66.00 -1.83 -1.84
CA LYS A 116 -66.91 -0.71 -2.15
C LYS A 116 -68.31 -0.99 -1.62
N ILE A 117 -68.91 -0.02 -0.94
CA ILE A 117 -70.28 -0.06 -0.44
C ILE A 117 -71.22 0.58 -1.46
N SER A 118 -72.37 -0.03 -1.71
CA SER A 118 -73.40 0.52 -2.59
C SER A 118 -74.14 1.69 -1.92
N LYS A 119 -74.57 2.68 -2.72
CA LYS A 119 -75.33 3.83 -2.21
C LYS A 119 -76.58 3.42 -1.43
N ALA A 120 -77.32 2.43 -1.95
CA ALA A 120 -78.52 1.90 -1.28
C ALA A 120 -78.25 1.32 0.11
N PHE A 121 -77.06 0.72 0.34
CA PHE A 121 -76.70 0.22 1.66
C PHE A 121 -76.30 1.35 2.62
N LYS A 122 -75.60 2.38 2.13
CA LYS A 122 -75.31 3.59 2.92
C LYS A 122 -76.60 4.25 3.41
N ASP A 123 -77.53 4.50 2.48
CA ASP A 123 -78.83 5.11 2.78
C ASP A 123 -79.64 4.28 3.80
N LYS A 124 -79.58 2.94 3.70
CA LYS A 124 -80.20 2.02 4.66
C LYS A 124 -79.62 2.20 6.07
N ILE A 125 -78.29 2.21 6.21
CA ILE A 125 -77.63 2.36 7.51
C ILE A 125 -77.86 3.77 8.09
N ASP A 126 -77.78 4.82 7.28
CA ASP A 126 -78.05 6.19 7.72
C ASP A 126 -79.49 6.34 8.25
N SER A 127 -80.46 5.70 7.57
CA SER A 127 -81.86 5.65 8.02
C SER A 127 -82.06 4.89 9.33
N LYS A 128 -81.20 3.92 9.64
CA LYS A 128 -81.21 3.19 10.93
C LYS A 128 -80.58 4.03 12.04
N ILE A 129 -79.46 4.69 11.77
CA ILE A 129 -78.73 5.51 12.73
C ILE A 129 -79.59 6.72 13.16
N GLN A 130 -80.33 7.33 12.23
CA GLN A 130 -81.22 8.48 12.50
C GLN A 130 -80.49 9.65 13.19
N GLY A 131 -79.20 9.85 12.86
CA GLY A 131 -78.37 10.90 13.45
C GLY A 131 -77.98 10.70 14.92
N ARG A 132 -78.22 9.51 15.52
CA ARG A 132 -77.84 9.22 16.91
C ARG A 132 -76.32 9.21 17.14
N PHE A 133 -75.55 8.82 16.13
CA PHE A 133 -74.09 8.87 16.11
C PHE A 133 -73.61 8.99 14.65
N VAL A 134 -72.33 9.23 14.43
CA VAL A 134 -71.74 9.43 13.10
C VAL A 134 -70.96 8.19 12.66
N LEU A 135 -71.28 7.69 11.47
CA LEU A 135 -70.50 6.69 10.74
C LEU A 135 -70.24 7.22 9.32
N ASP A 136 -69.07 7.84 9.11
CA ASP A 136 -68.67 8.30 7.79
C ASP A 136 -68.09 7.13 6.99
N PHE A 137 -68.80 6.70 5.95
CA PHE A 137 -68.39 5.57 5.11
C PHE A 137 -67.08 5.80 4.34
N GLU A 138 -66.64 7.05 4.16
CA GLU A 138 -65.39 7.40 3.47
C GLU A 138 -64.21 7.49 4.44
N PHE A 139 -64.43 8.06 5.65
CA PHE A 139 -63.35 8.33 6.61
C PHE A 139 -63.27 7.35 7.78
N ASN A 140 -64.40 6.75 8.21
CA ASN A 140 -64.44 5.87 9.38
C ASN A 140 -64.31 4.38 9.06
N LEU A 141 -64.25 3.99 7.78
CA LEU A 141 -63.94 2.62 7.36
C LEU A 141 -62.48 2.52 6.94
N ILE A 142 -61.66 1.94 7.80
CA ILE A 142 -60.20 1.87 7.66
C ILE A 142 -59.78 0.44 7.38
N ASP A 143 -58.90 0.25 6.41
CA ASP A 143 -58.16 -1.00 6.22
C ASP A 143 -56.64 -0.77 6.26
N THR A 144 -55.87 -1.84 6.09
CA THR A 144 -54.40 -1.78 6.08
C THR A 144 -53.85 -0.84 4.98
N ASN A 145 -54.54 -0.68 3.86
CA ASN A 145 -54.11 0.25 2.80
C ASN A 145 -54.38 1.70 3.20
N ASP A 146 -55.51 1.97 3.86
CA ASP A 146 -55.84 3.31 4.35
C ASP A 146 -54.83 3.78 5.41
N VAL A 147 -54.43 2.90 6.34
CA VAL A 147 -53.36 3.18 7.33
C VAL A 147 -52.09 3.66 6.64
N TYR A 148 -51.63 2.93 5.61
CA TYR A 148 -50.45 3.32 4.85
C TYR A 148 -50.66 4.63 4.09
N ARG A 149 -51.84 4.82 3.49
CA ARG A 149 -52.18 6.05 2.73
C ARG A 149 -52.17 7.29 3.61
N ILE A 150 -52.71 7.19 4.83
CA ILE A 150 -52.73 8.29 5.81
C ILE A 150 -51.29 8.68 6.16
N LEU A 151 -50.45 7.70 6.54
CA LEU A 151 -49.05 7.95 6.87
C LEU A 151 -48.26 8.56 5.70
N ALA A 152 -48.46 8.04 4.48
CA ALA A 152 -47.77 8.52 3.29
C ALA A 152 -48.19 9.95 2.89
N ASN A 153 -49.46 10.30 3.11
CA ASN A 153 -49.98 11.64 2.81
C ASN A 153 -49.58 12.68 3.86
N GLU A 154 -49.55 12.31 5.14
CA GLU A 154 -49.18 13.22 6.23
C GLU A 154 -47.67 13.50 6.29
N GLN A 155 -46.83 12.59 5.77
CA GLN A 155 -45.36 12.66 5.82
C GLN A 155 -44.79 12.91 7.22
N ASN A 156 -45.54 12.59 8.28
CA ASN A 156 -45.11 12.74 9.66
C ASN A 156 -44.21 11.56 10.06
N ILE A 157 -42.92 11.85 10.29
CA ILE A 157 -41.90 10.86 10.60
C ILE A 157 -42.15 10.19 11.95
N ASP A 158 -42.58 10.94 12.97
CA ASP A 158 -42.79 10.42 14.32
C ASP A 158 -44.00 9.46 14.36
N LYS A 159 -45.10 9.81 13.69
CA LYS A 159 -46.25 8.92 13.54
C LYS A 159 -45.88 7.65 12.75
N SER A 160 -45.11 7.79 11.68
CA SER A 160 -44.64 6.65 10.87
C SER A 160 -43.73 5.71 11.68
N LEU A 161 -42.83 6.26 12.49
CA LEU A 161 -42.00 5.48 13.41
C LEU A 161 -42.82 4.83 14.53
N GLY A 162 -43.81 5.53 15.09
CA GLY A 162 -44.72 5.02 16.10
C GLY A 162 -45.53 3.82 15.60
N VAL A 163 -46.14 3.93 14.42
CA VAL A 163 -46.87 2.83 13.79
C VAL A 163 -45.92 1.67 13.46
N LYS A 164 -44.72 1.94 12.90
CA LYS A 164 -43.71 0.90 12.67
C LYS A 164 -43.37 0.14 13.96
N LYS A 165 -43.14 0.84 15.07
CA LYS A 165 -42.81 0.21 16.37
C LYS A 165 -43.91 -0.74 16.83
N ILE A 166 -45.17 -0.35 16.67
CA ILE A 166 -46.32 -1.20 17.00
C ILE A 166 -46.35 -2.44 16.11
N LEU A 167 -46.18 -2.28 14.79
CA LEU A 167 -46.16 -3.40 13.83
C LEU A 167 -44.99 -4.37 14.10
N ASP A 168 -43.80 -3.84 14.34
CA ASP A 168 -42.59 -4.62 14.61
C ASP A 168 -42.74 -5.48 15.89
N SER A 169 -43.43 -4.97 16.91
CA SER A 169 -43.67 -5.69 18.18
C SER A 169 -44.52 -6.94 18.01
N VAL A 170 -45.43 -6.95 17.04
CA VAL A 170 -46.33 -8.08 16.75
C VAL A 170 -45.73 -9.03 15.72
N LEU A 171 -44.98 -8.49 14.75
CA LEU A 171 -44.43 -9.29 13.65
C LEU A 171 -43.15 -10.04 14.02
N TYR A 172 -42.32 -9.48 14.90
CA TYR A 172 -40.93 -9.92 15.08
C TYR A 172 -40.55 -10.36 16.50
N ASN A 173 -41.51 -10.50 17.43
CA ASN A 173 -41.26 -10.89 18.84
C ASN A 173 -40.13 -10.08 19.51
N ILE A 174 -40.05 -8.78 19.21
CA ILE A 174 -39.06 -7.89 19.83
C ILE A 174 -39.48 -7.64 21.28
N PRO A 175 -38.61 -7.90 22.28
CA PRO A 175 -38.93 -7.59 23.67
C PRO A 175 -39.33 -6.12 23.83
N GLN A 176 -40.37 -5.82 24.60
CA GLN A 176 -40.85 -4.43 24.79
C GLN A 176 -39.77 -3.47 25.30
N SER A 177 -38.73 -3.99 25.96
CA SER A 177 -37.58 -3.24 26.46
C SER A 177 -36.54 -2.87 25.38
N LYS A 178 -36.71 -3.30 24.13
CA LYS A 178 -35.74 -3.06 23.03
C LYS A 178 -36.28 -2.02 22.05
N VAL A 179 -35.37 -1.27 21.43
CA VAL A 179 -35.70 -0.19 20.49
C VAL A 179 -35.62 -0.72 19.06
N PRO A 180 -36.64 -0.50 18.20
CA PRO A 180 -36.57 -0.90 16.81
C PRO A 180 -35.76 0.11 15.99
N GLY A 181 -34.53 -0.26 15.63
CA GLY A 181 -33.74 0.36 14.56
C GLY A 181 -34.37 0.24 13.16
N PHE A 182 -33.69 0.82 12.17
CA PHE A 182 -34.16 0.90 10.79
C PHE A 182 -34.10 -0.42 10.04
N ASP A 183 -33.15 -1.31 10.37
CA ASP A 183 -32.99 -2.64 9.78
C ASP A 183 -32.48 -3.66 10.82
N PHE A 184 -32.42 -4.94 10.45
CA PHE A 184 -31.87 -6.03 11.27
C PHE A 184 -30.73 -6.73 10.53
N VAL A 185 -29.61 -6.96 11.24
CA VAL A 185 -28.49 -7.77 10.74
C VAL A 185 -28.18 -8.87 11.75
N GLY A 186 -28.04 -10.10 11.24
CA GLY A 186 -27.56 -11.23 12.02
C GLY A 186 -26.03 -11.27 12.00
N VAL A 187 -25.40 -11.17 13.17
CA VAL A 187 -23.93 -11.28 13.29
C VAL A 187 -23.58 -12.65 13.85
N SER A 188 -22.79 -13.41 13.10
CA SER A 188 -22.28 -14.71 13.52
C SER A 188 -20.76 -14.67 13.59
N PHE A 189 -20.19 -15.20 14.66
CA PHE A 189 -18.76 -15.11 14.94
C PHE A 189 -18.33 -16.20 15.92
N ASP A 190 -17.02 -16.34 16.11
CA ASP A 190 -16.43 -17.19 17.14
C ASP A 190 -16.02 -16.37 18.37
N GLU A 191 -16.13 -16.94 19.56
CA GLU A 191 -15.84 -16.25 20.83
C GLU A 191 -14.38 -15.79 20.97
N GLU A 192 -13.45 -16.36 20.17
CA GLU A 192 -12.07 -15.87 20.06
C GLU A 192 -11.98 -14.43 19.50
N GLU A 193 -12.95 -14.00 18.70
CA GLU A 193 -12.98 -12.68 18.05
C GLU A 193 -13.77 -11.63 18.85
N PHE A 194 -14.00 -11.88 20.15
CA PHE A 194 -14.89 -11.08 21.00
C PHE A 194 -14.61 -9.57 20.95
N GLU A 195 -13.34 -9.15 21.07
CA GLU A 195 -12.98 -7.73 21.10
C GLU A 195 -13.29 -7.03 19.77
N ASN A 196 -12.86 -7.64 18.67
CA ASN A 196 -13.08 -7.13 17.31
C ASN A 196 -14.57 -7.07 16.96
N VAL A 197 -15.34 -8.08 17.36
CA VAL A 197 -16.79 -8.13 17.14
C VAL A 197 -17.53 -7.09 17.97
N ALA A 198 -17.09 -6.82 19.19
CA ALA A 198 -17.71 -5.78 20.03
C ALA A 198 -17.66 -4.40 19.35
N GLU A 199 -16.52 -4.04 18.74
CA GLU A 199 -16.36 -2.78 18.02
C GLU A 199 -17.16 -2.72 16.72
N LEU A 200 -17.20 -3.84 15.98
CA LEU A 200 -18.05 -4.00 14.79
C LEU A 200 -19.54 -3.78 15.15
N ILE A 201 -20.04 -4.42 16.19
CA ILE A 201 -21.43 -4.30 16.64
C ILE A 201 -21.74 -2.87 17.06
N GLU A 202 -20.84 -2.23 17.81
CA GLU A 202 -21.01 -0.83 18.22
C GLU A 202 -21.13 0.10 16.99
N THR A 203 -20.33 -0.13 15.96
CA THR A 203 -20.37 0.63 14.70
C THR A 203 -21.69 0.41 13.94
N ILE A 204 -22.16 -0.84 13.83
CA ILE A 204 -23.45 -1.16 13.19
C ILE A 204 -24.62 -0.48 13.92
N ILE A 205 -24.62 -0.51 15.25
CA ILE A 205 -25.67 0.12 16.06
C ILE A 205 -25.65 1.64 15.91
N LYS A 206 -24.47 2.27 15.83
CA LYS A 206 -24.34 3.72 15.56
C LYS A 206 -24.96 4.13 14.23
N SER A 207 -24.97 3.24 13.23
CA SER A 207 -25.67 3.44 11.95
C SER A 207 -27.20 3.27 12.03
N GLY A 208 -27.75 2.97 13.22
CA GLY A 208 -29.20 2.83 13.45
C GLY A 208 -29.77 1.47 13.07
N ILE A 209 -28.93 0.43 12.99
CA ILE A 209 -29.31 -0.94 12.62
C ILE A 209 -29.36 -1.80 13.89
N ASN A 210 -30.39 -2.64 14.02
CA ASN A 210 -30.49 -3.62 15.10
C ASN A 210 -29.57 -4.82 14.81
N VAL A 211 -28.89 -5.30 15.84
CA VAL A 211 -27.98 -6.42 15.73
C VAL A 211 -28.56 -7.63 16.45
N VAL A 212 -28.66 -8.75 15.75
CA VAL A 212 -29.07 -10.05 16.32
C VAL A 212 -27.83 -10.91 16.52
N VAL A 213 -27.62 -11.39 17.75
CA VAL A 213 -26.49 -12.25 18.13
C VAL A 213 -26.97 -13.50 18.88
N ASN A 214 -26.20 -14.58 18.80
CA ASN A 214 -26.40 -15.80 19.59
C ASN A 214 -25.45 -15.90 20.81
N SER A 215 -24.41 -15.05 20.89
CA SER A 215 -23.43 -15.05 21.99
C SER A 215 -23.99 -14.40 23.25
N LYS A 216 -24.01 -15.16 24.36
CA LYS A 216 -24.31 -14.64 25.70
C LYS A 216 -23.25 -13.63 26.17
N LYS A 217 -21.98 -13.87 25.83
CA LYS A 217 -20.85 -13.06 26.29
C LYS A 217 -20.93 -11.63 25.74
N ILE A 218 -21.17 -11.47 24.43
CA ILE A 218 -21.40 -10.15 23.82
C ILE A 218 -22.66 -9.49 24.40
N TYR A 219 -23.73 -10.25 24.61
CA TYR A 219 -24.97 -9.69 25.14
C TYR A 219 -24.80 -9.12 26.56
N GLU A 220 -24.11 -9.84 27.45
CA GLU A 220 -23.81 -9.38 28.81
C GLU A 220 -22.83 -8.21 28.81
N TYR A 221 -21.82 -8.22 27.93
CA TYR A 221 -20.89 -7.10 27.77
C TYR A 221 -21.63 -5.80 27.39
N PHE A 222 -22.50 -5.84 26.38
CA PHE A 222 -23.27 -4.65 26.01
C PHE A 222 -24.26 -4.21 27.09
N LYS A 223 -24.81 -5.15 27.86
CA LYS A 223 -25.70 -4.84 28.99
C LYS A 223 -24.97 -4.08 30.10
N ASN A 224 -23.74 -4.47 30.41
CA ASN A 224 -23.00 -3.95 31.56
C ASN A 224 -22.11 -2.75 31.19
N GLU A 225 -21.33 -2.86 30.11
CA GLU A 225 -20.28 -1.90 29.74
C GLU A 225 -20.74 -0.88 28.68
N ARG A 226 -21.77 -1.20 27.88
CA ARG A 226 -22.29 -0.34 26.80
C ARG A 226 -23.82 -0.15 26.85
N PRO A 227 -24.41 0.27 27.99
CA PRO A 227 -25.87 0.29 28.20
C PRO A 227 -26.62 1.17 27.18
N ARG A 228 -25.99 2.24 26.67
CA ARG A 228 -26.57 3.12 25.64
C ARG A 228 -26.89 2.39 24.33
N TYR A 229 -26.14 1.35 23.99
CA TYR A 229 -26.30 0.60 22.74
C TYR A 229 -27.07 -0.71 22.93
N PHE A 230 -27.26 -1.15 24.18
CA PHE A 230 -27.91 -2.42 24.50
C PHE A 230 -29.32 -2.54 23.94
N ASP A 231 -30.06 -1.44 23.85
CA ASP A 231 -31.46 -1.45 23.37
C ASP A 231 -31.61 -1.89 21.91
N TYR A 232 -30.54 -1.79 21.12
CA TYR A 232 -30.48 -2.20 19.71
C TYR A 232 -29.92 -3.62 19.52
N LEU A 233 -29.43 -4.25 20.59
CA LEU A 233 -28.88 -5.61 20.58
C LEU A 233 -29.93 -6.64 21.02
N ILE A 234 -30.19 -7.63 20.16
CA ILE A 234 -31.19 -8.67 20.36
C ILE A 234 -30.48 -10.02 20.50
N MET A 235 -30.76 -10.73 21.59
CA MET A 235 -30.27 -12.09 21.79
C MET A 235 -31.22 -13.08 21.14
N LEU A 236 -30.67 -13.97 20.33
CA LEU A 236 -31.40 -15.09 19.77
C LEU A 236 -31.48 -16.24 20.78
N PHE A 237 -32.70 -16.73 21.03
CA PHE A 237 -32.91 -17.96 21.80
C PHE A 237 -33.18 -19.16 20.86
N PRO A 238 -32.84 -20.39 21.28
CA PRO A 238 -33.15 -21.59 20.49
C PRO A 238 -34.65 -21.66 20.17
N ASN A 239 -34.99 -22.02 18.92
CA ASN A 239 -36.36 -22.17 18.39
C ASN A 239 -37.14 -20.89 18.05
N GLN A 240 -36.50 -19.72 17.99
CA GLN A 240 -37.14 -18.50 17.45
C GLN A 240 -37.07 -18.47 15.91
N SER A 241 -38.20 -18.19 15.24
CA SER A 241 -38.20 -17.93 13.79
C SER A 241 -37.40 -16.66 13.49
N LEU A 242 -36.53 -16.75 12.49
CA LEU A 242 -35.70 -15.65 12.02
C LEU A 242 -36.19 -15.07 10.71
N ASP A 243 -37.47 -15.24 10.36
CA ASP A 243 -38.06 -14.83 9.07
C ASP A 243 -37.76 -13.38 8.69
N PHE A 244 -37.63 -12.50 9.68
CA PHE A 244 -37.32 -11.07 9.52
C PHE A 244 -35.86 -10.74 9.16
N LEU A 245 -34.91 -11.64 9.43
CA LEU A 245 -33.51 -11.45 9.06
C LEU A 245 -33.31 -11.72 7.56
N THR A 246 -32.89 -10.68 6.85
CA THR A 246 -32.57 -10.71 5.41
C THR A 246 -31.10 -10.43 5.12
N LYS A 247 -30.34 -9.97 6.12
CA LYS A 247 -28.92 -9.60 5.99
C LYS A 247 -28.09 -10.22 7.11
N TYR A 248 -26.88 -10.64 6.78
CA TYR A 248 -25.99 -11.35 7.69
C TYR A 248 -24.55 -10.87 7.53
N ILE A 249 -23.82 -10.75 8.64
CA ILE A 249 -22.38 -10.51 8.67
C ILE A 249 -21.73 -11.65 9.44
N PHE A 250 -20.81 -12.37 8.82
CA PHE A 250 -20.07 -13.45 9.47
C PHE A 250 -18.62 -13.03 9.68
N VAL A 251 -18.16 -13.08 10.93
CA VAL A 251 -16.77 -12.87 11.29
C VAL A 251 -16.07 -14.23 11.27
N VAL A 252 -15.17 -14.38 10.30
CA VAL A 252 -14.56 -15.64 9.89
C VAL A 252 -13.15 -15.73 10.47
N SER A 253 -13.01 -16.47 11.57
CA SER A 253 -11.72 -16.92 12.10
C SER A 253 -11.39 -18.35 11.62
N ASN A 254 -10.13 -18.77 11.77
CA ASN A 254 -9.71 -20.14 11.45
C ASN A 254 -10.52 -21.21 12.19
N HIS A 255 -10.92 -20.91 13.43
CA HIS A 255 -11.76 -21.77 14.25
C HIS A 255 -13.21 -21.76 13.74
N TYR A 256 -13.76 -20.59 13.40
CA TYR A 256 -15.10 -20.45 12.84
C TYR A 256 -15.30 -21.23 11.54
N ILE A 257 -14.31 -21.20 10.64
CA ILE A 257 -14.33 -21.95 9.36
C ILE A 257 -14.53 -23.44 9.64
N LYS A 258 -13.72 -24.02 10.53
CA LYS A 258 -13.76 -25.45 10.85
C LYS A 258 -15.07 -25.88 11.50
N LYS A 259 -15.64 -25.04 12.36
CA LYS A 259 -16.84 -25.38 13.15
C LYS A 259 -18.16 -25.14 12.44
N ASN A 260 -18.23 -24.14 11.55
CA ASN A 260 -19.49 -23.74 10.92
C ASN A 260 -19.44 -23.89 9.40
N ILE A 261 -18.47 -23.27 8.72
CA ILE A 261 -18.47 -23.15 7.25
C ILE A 261 -18.15 -24.48 6.55
N ASP A 262 -17.10 -25.16 7.02
CA ASP A 262 -16.60 -26.42 6.45
C ASP A 262 -17.01 -27.64 7.29
N SER A 263 -17.90 -27.46 8.26
CA SER A 263 -18.43 -28.52 9.13
C SER A 263 -19.68 -29.17 8.52
N GLU A 264 -19.81 -30.49 8.65
CA GLU A 264 -21.05 -31.21 8.33
C GLU A 264 -22.19 -30.90 9.31
N LYS A 265 -21.87 -30.37 10.51
CA LYS A 265 -22.83 -29.98 11.54
C LYS A 265 -22.48 -28.60 12.11
N PRO A 266 -23.01 -27.51 11.53
CA PRO A 266 -22.75 -26.16 12.03
C PRO A 266 -23.31 -25.93 13.43
N GLU A 267 -22.55 -25.25 14.30
CA GLU A 267 -22.96 -24.96 15.68
C GLU A 267 -23.82 -23.69 15.79
N CYS A 268 -23.64 -22.73 14.89
CA CYS A 268 -24.31 -21.43 14.97
C CYS A 268 -25.71 -21.42 14.33
N SER A 269 -26.72 -21.07 15.12
CA SER A 269 -28.11 -20.92 14.68
C SER A 269 -28.33 -19.81 13.64
N ILE A 270 -27.60 -18.69 13.76
CA ILE A 270 -27.68 -17.58 12.79
C ILE A 270 -27.12 -18.04 11.43
N PHE A 271 -26.04 -18.82 11.45
CA PHE A 271 -25.44 -19.42 10.26
C PHE A 271 -26.39 -20.41 9.58
N LEU A 272 -26.99 -21.33 10.36
CA LEU A 272 -27.96 -22.31 9.85
C LEU A 272 -29.15 -21.64 9.15
N ASN A 273 -29.75 -20.62 9.78
CA ASN A 273 -30.86 -19.89 9.19
C ASN A 273 -30.46 -19.12 7.91
N CYS A 274 -29.24 -18.57 7.83
CA CYS A 274 -28.74 -17.95 6.61
C CYS A 274 -28.67 -18.96 5.44
N ILE A 275 -28.18 -20.19 5.70
CA ILE A 275 -28.13 -21.28 4.73
C ILE A 275 -29.53 -21.71 4.31
N GLU A 276 -30.44 -21.95 5.26
CA GLU A 276 -31.81 -22.37 4.98
C GLU A 276 -32.53 -21.39 4.05
N LYS A 277 -32.30 -20.09 4.24
CA LYS A 277 -32.87 -19.03 3.39
C LYS A 277 -32.13 -18.79 2.09
N SER A 278 -30.99 -19.44 1.86
CA SER A 278 -30.11 -19.20 0.70
C SER A 278 -29.73 -17.72 0.54
N VAL A 279 -29.48 -17.02 1.65
CA VAL A 279 -29.02 -15.63 1.64
C VAL A 279 -27.50 -15.60 1.65
N LYS A 280 -26.87 -14.74 0.85
CA LYS A 280 -25.41 -14.57 0.87
C LYS A 280 -25.01 -13.63 2.01
N PRO A 281 -24.20 -14.07 2.98
CA PRO A 281 -23.70 -13.20 4.05
C PRO A 281 -22.55 -12.33 3.56
N GLN A 282 -22.31 -11.20 4.24
CA GLN A 282 -21.05 -10.48 4.14
C GLN A 282 -20.02 -11.18 5.04
N LEU A 283 -18.94 -11.67 4.44
CA LEU A 283 -17.85 -12.31 5.17
C LEU A 283 -16.81 -11.26 5.54
N VAL A 284 -16.36 -11.29 6.79
CA VAL A 284 -15.39 -10.37 7.38
C VAL A 284 -14.33 -11.19 8.12
N SER A 285 -13.06 -10.82 8.02
CA SER A 285 -11.98 -11.40 8.82
C SER A 285 -11.15 -10.28 9.46
N PHE A 286 -10.84 -10.41 10.75
CA PHE A 286 -9.84 -9.55 11.40
C PHE A 286 -8.43 -10.15 11.34
N THR A 287 -8.32 -11.42 10.91
CA THR A 287 -7.04 -12.10 10.73
C THR A 287 -6.48 -11.89 9.33
N THR A 288 -5.15 -11.74 9.23
CA THR A 288 -4.47 -11.48 7.96
C THR A 288 -4.38 -12.69 7.04
N PHE A 289 -4.48 -13.92 7.58
CA PHE A 289 -4.36 -15.17 6.84
C PHE A 289 -5.41 -16.20 7.31
N PRO A 290 -6.69 -16.05 6.92
CA PRO A 290 -7.66 -17.12 7.15
C PRO A 290 -7.28 -18.35 6.31
N ASN A 291 -7.47 -19.54 6.87
CA ASN A 291 -7.30 -20.81 6.18
C ASN A 291 -8.21 -20.86 4.95
N LYS A 292 -7.80 -21.61 3.92
CA LYS A 292 -8.59 -21.80 2.70
C LYS A 292 -9.95 -22.42 3.05
N ILE A 293 -11.02 -21.70 2.76
CA ILE A 293 -12.40 -22.16 2.96
C ILE A 293 -12.73 -23.16 1.85
N LYS A 294 -13.11 -24.39 2.22
CA LYS A 294 -13.45 -25.44 1.24
C LYS A 294 -14.78 -25.17 0.58
N ASN A 295 -15.75 -24.66 1.33
CA ASN A 295 -17.08 -24.35 0.83
C ASN A 295 -17.05 -23.17 -0.16
N LYS A 296 -17.28 -23.46 -1.46
CA LYS A 296 -17.24 -22.46 -2.54
C LYS A 296 -18.21 -21.29 -2.34
N ASN A 297 -19.30 -21.49 -1.61
CA ASN A 297 -20.32 -20.47 -1.36
C ASN A 297 -19.86 -19.38 -0.38
N PHE A 298 -18.79 -19.63 0.39
CA PHE A 298 -18.33 -18.75 1.47
C PHE A 298 -16.84 -18.38 1.35
N LYS A 299 -16.37 -18.10 0.13
CA LYS A 299 -14.98 -17.71 -0.12
C LYS A 299 -14.74 -16.19 0.04
N ASN A 300 -13.49 -15.83 0.33
CA ASN A 300 -12.92 -14.47 0.31
C ASN A 300 -13.54 -13.48 1.33
N PRO A 301 -13.29 -13.65 2.65
CA PRO A 301 -13.72 -12.68 3.65
C PRO A 301 -13.00 -11.33 3.49
N LYS A 302 -13.75 -10.21 3.58
CA LYS A 302 -13.16 -8.87 3.61
C LYS A 302 -12.29 -8.71 4.84
N THR A 303 -11.03 -8.31 4.67
CA THR A 303 -10.17 -8.07 5.83
C THR A 303 -10.51 -6.71 6.45
N LEU A 304 -10.88 -6.71 7.73
CA LEU A 304 -11.09 -5.51 8.54
C LEU A 304 -9.95 -5.35 9.54
N ASN A 305 -9.63 -4.09 9.83
CA ASN A 305 -8.76 -3.73 10.94
C ASN A 305 -9.54 -2.79 11.87
N VAL A 306 -9.48 -3.08 13.16
CA VAL A 306 -10.17 -2.34 14.21
C VAL A 306 -9.72 -0.87 14.24
N SER A 307 -8.47 -0.58 13.86
CA SER A 307 -7.95 0.79 13.76
C SER A 307 -8.59 1.63 12.65
N ASN A 308 -9.34 1.03 11.72
CA ASN A 308 -9.87 1.71 10.53
C ASN A 308 -11.41 1.64 10.45
N LEU A 309 -12.07 2.37 11.35
CA LEU A 309 -13.53 2.47 11.45
C LEU A 309 -14.21 2.83 10.10
N LYS A 310 -13.55 3.59 9.23
CA LYS A 310 -14.08 3.93 7.90
C LYS A 310 -14.34 2.71 7.02
N LYS A 311 -13.47 1.70 7.06
CA LYS A 311 -13.65 0.47 6.27
C LYS A 311 -14.86 -0.34 6.76
N ILE A 312 -15.12 -0.32 8.08
CA ILE A 312 -16.31 -0.92 8.67
C ILE A 312 -17.57 -0.19 8.19
N GLU A 313 -17.55 1.15 8.20
CA GLU A 313 -18.64 1.97 7.69
C GLU A 313 -18.92 1.74 6.20
N GLU A 314 -17.88 1.60 5.36
CA GLU A 314 -18.03 1.26 3.94
C GLU A 314 -18.66 -0.12 3.75
N VAL A 315 -18.21 -1.14 4.50
CA VAL A 315 -18.81 -2.49 4.44
C VAL A 315 -20.28 -2.46 4.84
N ILE A 316 -20.64 -1.65 5.83
CA ILE A 316 -22.03 -1.44 6.22
C ILE A 316 -22.76 -0.73 5.08
N GLN A 317 -22.25 0.38 4.55
CA GLN A 317 -22.90 1.09 3.44
C GLN A 317 -23.14 0.20 2.23
N ASP A 318 -22.16 -0.60 1.81
CA ASP A 318 -22.27 -1.57 0.72
C ASP A 318 -23.36 -2.63 0.98
N LEU A 319 -23.45 -3.14 2.21
CA LEU A 319 -24.44 -4.15 2.59
C LEU A 319 -25.88 -3.61 2.54
N PHE A 320 -26.05 -2.30 2.75
CA PHE A 320 -27.36 -1.63 2.75
C PHE A 320 -27.63 -0.79 1.49
N ALA A 321 -26.69 -0.68 0.55
CA ALA A 321 -26.87 0.00 -0.72
C ALA A 321 -27.85 -0.74 -1.63
N GLU A 322 -28.66 0.00 -2.39
CA GLU A 322 -29.50 -0.60 -3.43
C GLU A 322 -28.61 -1.08 -4.58
N LYS A 323 -28.62 -2.39 -4.87
CA LYS A 323 -27.91 -2.89 -6.04
C LYS A 323 -28.69 -2.51 -7.30
N PRO A 324 -28.04 -1.91 -8.31
CA PRO A 324 -28.67 -1.55 -9.56
C PRO A 324 -29.21 -2.79 -10.28
N SER A 325 -30.37 -2.64 -10.92
CA SER A 325 -30.96 -3.64 -11.80
C SER A 325 -30.05 -3.91 -12.99
N LEU A 326 -30.05 -5.15 -13.49
CA LEU A 326 -29.41 -5.48 -14.76
C LEU A 326 -30.07 -4.65 -15.87
N ASN A 327 -29.29 -3.84 -16.58
CA ASN A 327 -29.72 -3.15 -17.79
C ASN A 327 -29.22 -3.96 -19.01
N TYR A 328 -30.13 -4.33 -19.90
CA TYR A 328 -29.88 -5.08 -21.15
C TYR A 328 -30.88 -4.64 -22.22
N SER A 329 -30.49 -4.70 -23.49
CA SER A 329 -31.43 -4.44 -24.58
C SER A 329 -32.10 -5.74 -25.05
N PHE A 330 -33.42 -5.70 -25.23
CA PHE A 330 -34.13 -6.80 -25.89
C PHE A 330 -33.65 -7.02 -27.33
N SER A 331 -33.23 -5.97 -28.04
CA SER A 331 -32.70 -6.10 -29.40
C SER A 331 -31.39 -6.89 -29.43
N GLU A 332 -30.50 -6.66 -28.47
CA GLU A 332 -29.21 -7.34 -28.39
C GLU A 332 -29.39 -8.81 -28.02
N ILE A 333 -30.28 -9.11 -27.06
CA ILE A 333 -30.62 -10.49 -26.69
C ILE A 333 -31.27 -11.22 -27.87
N LYS A 334 -32.18 -10.56 -28.59
CA LYS A 334 -32.79 -11.10 -29.79
C LYS A 334 -31.74 -11.52 -30.81
N ASP A 335 -30.75 -10.67 -31.07
CA ASP A 335 -29.69 -10.97 -32.03
C ASP A 335 -28.83 -12.17 -31.60
N VAL A 336 -28.52 -12.29 -30.30
CA VAL A 336 -27.82 -13.47 -29.76
C VAL A 336 -28.67 -14.74 -29.92
N LEU A 337 -29.97 -14.69 -29.59
CA LEU A 337 -30.88 -15.83 -29.75
C LEU A 337 -31.04 -16.27 -31.22
N VAL A 338 -31.10 -15.33 -32.16
CA VAL A 338 -31.16 -15.64 -33.60
C VAL A 338 -29.92 -16.42 -34.04
N LYS A 339 -28.74 -16.06 -33.53
CA LYS A 339 -27.48 -16.75 -33.85
C LYS A 339 -27.37 -18.13 -33.24
N LEU A 340 -27.94 -18.34 -32.04
CA LEU A 340 -28.00 -19.67 -31.41
C LEU A 340 -28.87 -20.66 -32.21
N PHE A 341 -29.85 -20.16 -32.97
CA PHE A 341 -30.81 -20.98 -33.74
C PHE A 341 -30.85 -20.60 -35.23
N PRO A 342 -29.75 -20.77 -36.00
CA PRO A 342 -29.65 -20.29 -37.38
C PRO A 342 -30.61 -21.01 -38.35
N MET A 343 -31.12 -22.19 -37.95
CA MET A 343 -32.07 -23.00 -38.72
C MET A 343 -33.54 -22.60 -38.48
N PHE A 344 -33.79 -21.57 -37.67
CA PHE A 344 -35.13 -21.10 -37.30
C PHE A 344 -35.35 -19.66 -37.76
N THR A 345 -36.58 -19.35 -38.19
CA THR A 345 -37.01 -17.97 -38.46
C THR A 345 -37.66 -17.38 -37.22
N LEU A 346 -37.24 -16.19 -36.82
CA LEU A 346 -37.77 -15.49 -35.66
C LEU A 346 -38.99 -14.64 -36.04
N GLU A 347 -40.08 -14.79 -35.28
CA GLU A 347 -41.24 -13.91 -35.27
C GLU A 347 -41.35 -13.22 -33.91
N VAL A 348 -41.46 -11.89 -33.91
CA VAL A 348 -41.68 -11.08 -32.70
C VAL A 348 -43.18 -11.00 -32.45
N ILE A 349 -43.65 -11.58 -31.35
CA ILE A 349 -45.07 -11.66 -31.00
C ILE A 349 -45.48 -10.52 -30.06
N ALA A 350 -44.61 -10.14 -29.14
CA ALA A 350 -44.76 -9.00 -28.24
C ALA A 350 -43.40 -8.36 -27.96
N ASP A 351 -43.36 -7.03 -27.88
CA ASP A 351 -42.16 -6.23 -27.63
C ASP A 351 -42.55 -5.03 -26.74
N GLU A 352 -42.87 -5.34 -25.48
CA GLU A 352 -43.31 -4.35 -24.50
C GLU A 352 -42.14 -4.00 -23.55
N LYS A 353 -42.20 -2.82 -22.91
CA LYS A 353 -41.16 -2.40 -21.95
C LYS A 353 -41.00 -3.40 -20.79
N SER A 354 -42.09 -4.09 -20.42
CA SER A 354 -42.18 -5.03 -19.31
C SER A 354 -41.80 -6.48 -19.69
N TYR A 355 -41.99 -6.89 -20.94
CA TYR A 355 -41.60 -8.22 -21.45
C TYR A 355 -41.60 -8.28 -22.98
N CYS A 356 -40.85 -9.23 -23.53
CA CYS A 356 -40.88 -9.61 -24.94
C CYS A 356 -41.26 -11.09 -25.10
N LEU A 357 -41.96 -11.40 -26.18
CA LEU A 357 -42.30 -12.78 -26.58
C LEU A 357 -41.82 -13.04 -27.99
N TYR A 358 -40.91 -14.01 -28.11
CA TYR A 358 -40.28 -14.41 -29.37
C TYR A 358 -40.65 -15.84 -29.73
N ASN A 359 -40.97 -16.09 -31.01
CA ASN A 359 -41.30 -17.40 -31.54
C ASN A 359 -40.32 -17.76 -32.65
N PHE A 360 -39.62 -18.88 -32.49
CA PHE A 360 -38.69 -19.42 -33.49
C PHE A 360 -39.35 -20.58 -34.21
N LYS A 361 -39.53 -20.45 -35.52
CA LYS A 361 -40.16 -21.44 -36.40
C LYS A 361 -39.13 -22.16 -37.24
N LYS A 362 -39.19 -23.49 -37.28
CA LYS A 362 -38.32 -24.28 -38.17
C LYS A 362 -38.96 -24.44 -39.55
N SER A 363 -38.23 -24.08 -40.59
CA SER A 363 -38.65 -24.20 -42.00
C SER A 363 -39.09 -25.63 -42.33
N GLY A 364 -40.35 -25.82 -42.73
CA GLY A 364 -40.85 -27.10 -43.26
C GLY A 364 -41.31 -28.16 -42.25
N SER A 365 -41.61 -27.80 -40.99
CA SER A 365 -42.12 -28.74 -39.98
C SER A 365 -43.44 -28.30 -39.34
N ASN A 366 -44.25 -29.26 -38.84
CA ASN A 366 -45.48 -28.99 -38.08
C ASN A 366 -45.18 -28.14 -36.83
N SER A 367 -46.18 -27.40 -36.35
CA SER A 367 -46.12 -26.43 -35.23
C SER A 367 -45.56 -26.96 -33.88
N ASP A 368 -45.29 -28.26 -33.78
CA ASP A 368 -44.82 -28.93 -32.57
C ASP A 368 -43.33 -28.74 -32.27
N LEU A 369 -42.54 -28.23 -33.23
CA LEU A 369 -41.10 -27.97 -33.08
C LEU A 369 -40.76 -26.47 -32.88
N ASN A 370 -41.75 -25.60 -32.73
CA ASN A 370 -41.50 -24.18 -32.47
C ASN A 370 -40.88 -23.98 -31.07
N LEU A 371 -39.93 -23.06 -30.95
CA LEU A 371 -39.35 -22.65 -29.66
C LEU A 371 -39.91 -21.28 -29.28
N ASN A 372 -40.40 -21.14 -28.04
CA ASN A 372 -40.98 -19.90 -27.54
C ASN A 372 -40.10 -19.31 -26.45
N TYR A 373 -39.80 -18.01 -26.52
CA TYR A 373 -39.03 -17.31 -25.50
C TYR A 373 -39.84 -16.16 -24.91
N LEU A 374 -40.11 -16.23 -23.62
CA LEU A 374 -40.68 -15.12 -22.85
C LEU A 374 -39.56 -14.47 -22.03
N ILE A 375 -39.20 -13.24 -22.37
CA ILE A 375 -38.11 -12.50 -21.73
C ILE A 375 -38.73 -11.35 -20.94
N PHE A 376 -38.46 -11.30 -19.64
CA PHE A 376 -38.93 -10.20 -18.80
C PHE A 376 -38.05 -8.96 -19.01
N GLY A 377 -38.58 -7.75 -18.83
CA GLY A 377 -37.85 -6.48 -18.91
C GLY A 377 -37.24 -6.03 -17.58
N HIS A 378 -36.61 -4.85 -17.55
CA HIS A 378 -35.97 -4.30 -16.34
C HIS A 378 -36.97 -3.92 -15.25
N GLU A 379 -38.03 -3.22 -15.66
CA GLU A 379 -39.05 -2.65 -14.78
C GLU A 379 -40.35 -3.42 -14.92
N TYR A 380 -40.34 -4.71 -14.56
CA TYR A 380 -41.51 -5.57 -14.68
C TYR A 380 -42.20 -5.82 -13.34
N ARG A 381 -43.54 -5.81 -13.39
CA ARG A 381 -44.37 -6.33 -12.31
C ARG A 381 -44.72 -7.77 -12.62
N ARG A 382 -44.11 -8.69 -11.86
CA ARG A 382 -44.23 -10.16 -12.02
C ARG A 382 -45.67 -10.61 -12.31
N ASN A 383 -46.62 -10.22 -11.47
CA ASN A 383 -48.01 -10.67 -11.60
C ASN A 383 -48.70 -10.10 -12.85
N GLU A 384 -48.39 -8.86 -13.25
CA GLU A 384 -48.98 -8.23 -14.44
C GLU A 384 -48.54 -8.96 -15.71
N VAL A 385 -47.24 -9.23 -15.87
CA VAL A 385 -46.71 -9.99 -17.02
C VAL A 385 -47.31 -11.40 -17.07
N ILE A 386 -47.42 -12.08 -15.92
CA ILE A 386 -48.02 -13.42 -15.83
C ILE A 386 -49.50 -13.39 -16.22
N GLU A 387 -50.28 -12.42 -15.73
CA GLU A 387 -51.70 -12.28 -16.05
C GLU A 387 -51.92 -11.95 -17.53
N GLU A 388 -51.14 -11.02 -18.08
CA GLU A 388 -51.22 -10.67 -19.50
C GLU A 388 -50.85 -11.83 -20.41
N PHE A 389 -49.76 -12.55 -20.11
CA PHE A 389 -49.39 -13.74 -20.87
C PHE A 389 -50.48 -14.81 -20.80
N ASN A 390 -51.00 -15.07 -19.61
CA ASN A 390 -52.07 -16.05 -19.42
C ASN A 390 -53.34 -15.68 -20.19
N LYS A 391 -53.68 -14.39 -20.26
CA LYS A 391 -54.87 -13.88 -20.94
C LYS A 391 -54.73 -13.86 -22.46
N LYS A 392 -53.57 -13.43 -22.99
CA LYS A 392 -53.37 -13.17 -24.41
C LYS A 392 -52.70 -14.32 -25.18
N TYR A 393 -51.80 -15.08 -24.55
CA TYR A 393 -50.83 -15.92 -25.27
C TYR A 393 -50.78 -17.41 -24.85
N LYS A 394 -51.28 -17.75 -23.65
CA LYS A 394 -51.21 -19.10 -23.05
C LYS A 394 -51.57 -20.24 -24.01
N ASN A 395 -52.70 -20.14 -24.70
CA ASN A 395 -53.21 -21.25 -25.50
C ASN A 395 -52.34 -21.57 -26.74
N LYS A 396 -51.49 -20.63 -27.17
CA LYS A 396 -50.73 -20.74 -28.43
C LYS A 396 -49.22 -20.92 -28.22
N PHE A 397 -48.67 -20.42 -27.11
CA PHE A 397 -47.21 -20.30 -26.92
C PHE A 397 -46.68 -20.98 -25.64
N LEU A 398 -47.50 -21.74 -24.91
CA LEU A 398 -47.05 -22.43 -23.67
C LEU A 398 -46.21 -23.69 -23.95
N LYS A 399 -46.35 -24.32 -25.11
CA LYS A 399 -45.58 -25.51 -25.51
C LYS A 399 -44.16 -25.10 -25.90
N ASN A 400 -43.13 -25.81 -25.40
CA ASN A 400 -41.71 -25.49 -25.62
C ASN A 400 -41.35 -24.03 -25.27
N LEU A 401 -41.89 -23.54 -24.15
CA LEU A 401 -41.64 -22.20 -23.66
C LEU A 401 -40.41 -22.17 -22.75
N THR A 402 -39.46 -21.30 -23.09
CA THR A 402 -38.34 -20.91 -22.25
C THR A 402 -38.60 -19.51 -21.69
N VAL A 403 -38.56 -19.36 -20.38
CA VAL A 403 -38.75 -18.10 -19.69
C VAL A 403 -37.41 -17.59 -19.19
N LEU A 404 -36.99 -16.43 -19.68
CA LEU A 404 -35.75 -15.76 -19.27
C LEU A 404 -36.06 -14.59 -18.34
N LEU A 405 -35.50 -14.64 -17.14
CA LEU A 405 -35.70 -13.65 -16.08
C LEU A 405 -34.41 -12.87 -15.84
N PRO A 406 -34.47 -11.55 -15.62
CA PRO A 406 -33.34 -10.84 -15.06
C PRO A 406 -33.13 -11.25 -13.60
N LYS A 407 -31.85 -11.36 -13.22
CA LYS A 407 -31.46 -11.66 -11.86
C LYS A 407 -31.63 -10.41 -10.98
N ASP A 408 -32.37 -10.57 -9.90
CA ASP A 408 -32.55 -9.50 -8.91
C ASP A 408 -31.66 -9.82 -7.72
N TYR A 409 -30.60 -9.05 -7.60
CA TYR A 409 -29.54 -9.28 -6.62
C TYR A 409 -29.90 -8.75 -5.22
N ASN A 410 -31.06 -8.09 -5.08
CA ASN A 410 -31.60 -7.64 -3.80
C ASN A 410 -32.57 -8.66 -3.18
N GLN A 411 -32.94 -9.73 -3.88
CA GLN A 411 -33.85 -10.78 -3.42
C GLN A 411 -33.24 -12.17 -3.55
N SER A 412 -33.72 -13.14 -2.76
CA SER A 412 -33.29 -14.54 -2.88
C SER A 412 -33.64 -15.09 -4.26
N THR A 413 -32.62 -15.43 -5.04
CA THR A 413 -32.75 -15.88 -6.43
C THR A 413 -33.53 -17.19 -6.56
N ASN A 414 -33.22 -18.18 -5.71
CA ASN A 414 -33.85 -19.52 -5.79
C ASN A 414 -35.38 -19.50 -5.60
N LEU A 415 -35.91 -18.67 -4.70
CA LEU A 415 -37.35 -18.55 -4.48
C LEU A 415 -38.07 -17.93 -5.69
N ARG A 416 -37.40 -17.02 -6.41
CA ARG A 416 -37.98 -16.34 -7.58
C ARG A 416 -38.11 -17.27 -8.77
N ILE A 417 -37.07 -18.03 -9.10
CA ILE A 417 -37.15 -19.04 -10.15
C ILE A 417 -38.20 -20.08 -9.81
N LYS A 418 -38.22 -20.57 -8.56
CA LYS A 418 -39.20 -21.56 -8.10
C LYS A 418 -40.64 -21.06 -8.28
N PHE A 419 -40.93 -19.82 -7.85
CA PHE A 419 -42.25 -19.21 -8.02
C PHE A 419 -42.68 -19.12 -9.50
N ILE A 420 -41.78 -18.70 -10.39
CA ILE A 420 -42.11 -18.60 -11.82
C ILE A 420 -42.30 -19.99 -12.44
N ARG A 421 -41.47 -20.98 -12.07
CA ARG A 421 -41.65 -22.39 -12.48
C ARG A 421 -43.00 -22.94 -12.05
N ASP A 422 -43.45 -22.62 -10.83
CA ASP A 422 -44.76 -23.04 -10.33
C ASP A 422 -45.93 -22.43 -11.13
N LYS A 423 -45.74 -21.25 -11.73
CA LYS A 423 -46.75 -20.56 -12.55
C LYS A 423 -46.73 -20.97 -14.03
N PHE A 424 -45.55 -21.29 -14.56
CA PHE A 424 -45.34 -21.78 -15.93
C PHE A 424 -44.96 -23.26 -15.91
N VAL A 425 -45.93 -24.11 -15.55
CA VAL A 425 -45.75 -25.56 -15.46
C VAL A 425 -45.37 -26.14 -16.83
N ASN A 426 -44.33 -26.98 -16.87
CA ASN A 426 -43.72 -27.57 -18.08
C ASN A 426 -42.97 -26.57 -19.00
N SER A 427 -42.54 -25.43 -18.48
CA SER A 427 -41.65 -24.49 -19.15
C SER A 427 -40.27 -24.48 -18.51
N ASP A 428 -39.23 -24.29 -19.32
CA ASP A 428 -37.88 -24.12 -18.81
C ASP A 428 -37.70 -22.68 -18.35
N VAL A 429 -37.20 -22.47 -17.12
CA VAL A 429 -37.04 -21.13 -16.53
C VAL A 429 -35.59 -20.94 -16.11
N PHE A 430 -34.96 -19.92 -16.68
CA PHE A 430 -33.55 -19.58 -16.47
C PHE A 430 -33.38 -18.10 -16.15
N TYR A 431 -32.26 -17.78 -15.50
CA TYR A 431 -31.78 -16.40 -15.51
C TYR A 431 -31.16 -16.07 -16.86
N LEU A 432 -31.32 -14.82 -17.28
CA LEU A 432 -30.86 -14.33 -18.58
C LEU A 432 -29.33 -14.43 -18.72
N ASP A 433 -28.59 -14.01 -17.70
CA ASP A 433 -27.12 -14.07 -17.64
C ASP A 433 -26.61 -15.51 -17.72
N GLU A 434 -27.18 -16.40 -16.92
CA GLU A 434 -26.83 -17.82 -16.87
C GLU A 434 -27.15 -18.54 -18.18
N TYR A 435 -28.32 -18.27 -18.78
CA TYR A 435 -28.71 -18.87 -20.06
C TYR A 435 -27.79 -18.43 -21.19
N LEU A 436 -27.48 -17.14 -21.30
CA LEU A 436 -26.60 -16.66 -22.36
C LEU A 436 -25.18 -17.19 -22.17
N PHE A 437 -24.67 -17.30 -20.94
CA PHE A 437 -23.38 -17.96 -20.70
C PHE A 437 -23.40 -19.43 -21.17
N ASP A 438 -24.36 -20.22 -20.68
CA ASP A 438 -24.40 -21.67 -20.91
C ASP A 438 -24.53 -22.01 -22.40
N TYR A 439 -25.22 -21.19 -23.19
CA TYR A 439 -25.47 -21.47 -24.61
C TYR A 439 -24.51 -20.76 -25.58
N SER A 440 -23.85 -19.65 -25.17
CA SER A 440 -22.95 -18.90 -26.05
C SER A 440 -21.46 -18.96 -25.67
N LEU A 441 -21.11 -19.05 -24.38
CA LEU A 441 -19.72 -18.93 -23.90
C LEU A 441 -19.15 -20.20 -23.28
N SER A 442 -19.99 -21.13 -22.81
CA SER A 442 -19.57 -22.36 -22.11
C SER A 442 -18.61 -23.27 -22.89
N ARG A 443 -18.51 -23.08 -24.21
CA ARG A 443 -17.65 -23.86 -25.12
C ARG A 443 -16.23 -23.32 -25.24
N ILE A 444 -15.95 -22.15 -24.68
CA ILE A 444 -14.64 -21.51 -24.73
C ILE A 444 -13.76 -22.17 -23.67
N GLU A 445 -12.74 -22.89 -24.11
CA GLU A 445 -11.72 -23.45 -23.22
C GLU A 445 -10.71 -22.36 -22.83
N GLN A 446 -10.40 -22.27 -21.54
CA GLN A 446 -9.40 -21.33 -21.00
C GLN A 446 -8.34 -22.10 -20.23
N THR A 447 -7.08 -21.79 -20.51
CA THR A 447 -5.92 -22.42 -19.85
C THR A 447 -5.32 -21.46 -18.84
N GLU A 448 -4.81 -22.00 -17.73
CA GLU A 448 -4.04 -21.20 -16.75
C GLU A 448 -2.84 -20.52 -17.40
N LEU A 449 -2.58 -19.28 -17.01
CA LEU A 449 -1.42 -18.50 -17.46
C LEU A 449 -0.22 -18.68 -16.52
N LEU A 450 -0.48 -18.78 -15.20
CA LEU A 450 0.57 -18.83 -14.19
C LEU A 450 0.95 -20.29 -13.90
N SER A 451 1.86 -20.83 -14.72
CA SER A 451 2.34 -22.21 -14.55
C SER A 451 3.60 -22.27 -13.67
N ASN A 452 3.54 -23.02 -12.57
CA ASN A 452 4.67 -23.38 -11.68
C ASN A 452 5.46 -22.23 -10.99
N GLU A 453 5.03 -20.97 -11.10
CA GLU A 453 5.71 -19.85 -10.42
C GLU A 453 5.32 -19.69 -8.94
N VAL A 454 6.31 -19.27 -8.13
CA VAL A 454 6.14 -19.00 -6.71
C VAL A 454 5.37 -17.68 -6.51
N PHE A 455 4.04 -17.77 -6.46
CA PHE A 455 3.21 -16.59 -6.18
C PHE A 455 3.11 -16.28 -4.67
N ILE A 456 3.37 -15.03 -4.29
CA ILE A 456 3.09 -14.49 -2.96
C ILE A 456 2.06 -13.38 -3.09
N SER A 457 0.96 -13.48 -2.34
CA SER A 457 -0.12 -12.47 -2.39
C SER A 457 0.40 -11.09 -1.94
N PRO A 458 0.35 -10.07 -2.81
CA PRO A 458 0.83 -8.74 -2.47
C PRO A 458 -0.22 -7.92 -1.73
N PHE A 459 0.20 -6.75 -1.26
CA PHE A 459 -0.67 -5.70 -0.74
C PHE A 459 -0.86 -4.60 -1.78
N PHE A 460 -2.00 -3.90 -1.68
CA PHE A 460 -2.36 -2.77 -2.51
C PHE A 460 -2.63 -1.56 -1.62
N GLU A 461 -2.37 -0.36 -2.11
CA GLU A 461 -2.73 0.89 -1.47
C GLU A 461 -3.89 1.54 -2.26
N ILE A 462 -4.98 1.88 -1.55
CA ILE A 462 -6.15 2.57 -2.10
C ILE A 462 -6.55 3.68 -1.14
N LYS A 463 -6.52 4.95 -1.60
CA LYS A 463 -6.90 6.12 -0.78
C LYS A 463 -6.30 6.07 0.65
N GLU A 464 -5.00 5.73 0.74
CA GLU A 464 -4.22 5.58 1.99
C GLU A 464 -4.54 4.34 2.84
N ASN A 465 -5.41 3.43 2.38
CA ASN A 465 -5.69 2.15 3.02
C ASN A 465 -4.91 1.01 2.35
N ILE A 466 -4.43 0.07 3.16
CA ILE A 466 -3.81 -1.17 2.66
C ILE A 466 -4.89 -2.23 2.44
N GLU A 467 -4.99 -2.70 1.20
CA GLU A 467 -5.88 -3.76 0.73
C GLU A 467 -5.09 -4.99 0.27
N LYS A 468 -5.79 -6.12 0.11
CA LYS A 468 -5.23 -7.38 -0.37
C LYS A 468 -5.84 -7.77 -1.70
N LEU A 469 -5.25 -8.79 -2.34
CA LEU A 469 -5.79 -9.40 -3.55
C LEU A 469 -7.25 -9.87 -3.38
N ASP A 470 -7.62 -10.34 -2.19
CA ASP A 470 -9.00 -10.76 -1.87
C ASP A 470 -10.03 -9.62 -2.00
N ASP A 471 -9.63 -8.38 -1.70
CA ASP A 471 -10.49 -7.21 -1.85
C ASP A 471 -10.76 -6.90 -3.34
N ILE A 472 -9.80 -7.17 -4.24
CA ILE A 472 -9.99 -7.08 -5.70
C ILE A 472 -11.00 -8.14 -6.18
N PHE A 473 -10.91 -9.37 -5.66
CA PHE A 473 -11.88 -10.41 -5.99
C PHE A 473 -13.29 -10.09 -5.48
N ASP A 474 -13.41 -9.43 -4.33
CA ASP A 474 -14.70 -8.93 -3.84
C ASP A 474 -15.27 -7.86 -4.78
N TRP A 475 -14.45 -6.91 -5.23
CA TRP A 475 -14.84 -5.91 -6.23
C TRP A 475 -15.33 -6.55 -7.54
N LEU A 476 -14.63 -7.59 -8.03
CA LEU A 476 -15.04 -8.33 -9.22
C LEU A 476 -16.41 -9.00 -9.06
N LYS A 477 -16.72 -9.55 -7.88
CA LYS A 477 -17.96 -10.31 -7.63
C LYS A 477 -19.16 -9.45 -7.22
N ASN A 478 -18.93 -8.43 -6.39
CA ASN A 478 -19.99 -7.79 -5.61
C ASN A 478 -20.18 -6.30 -5.91
N ASP A 479 -19.17 -5.58 -6.39
CA ASP A 479 -19.28 -4.14 -6.70
C ASP A 479 -19.97 -3.95 -8.06
N SER A 480 -21.02 -3.14 -8.10
CA SER A 480 -21.79 -2.81 -9.31
C SER A 480 -21.66 -1.36 -9.77
N HIS A 481 -20.91 -0.52 -9.04
CA HIS A 481 -20.80 0.92 -9.27
C HIS A 481 -19.56 1.30 -10.07
N SER A 482 -18.48 0.51 -9.94
CA SER A 482 -17.22 0.70 -10.65
C SER A 482 -16.91 -0.50 -11.58
N PRO A 483 -17.04 -0.32 -12.92
CA PRO A 483 -16.74 -1.39 -13.89
C PRO A 483 -15.25 -1.47 -14.25
N VAL A 484 -14.48 -0.40 -14.04
CA VAL A 484 -13.06 -0.33 -14.40
C VAL A 484 -12.19 -0.21 -13.15
N ALA A 485 -11.12 -1.01 -13.10
CA ALA A 485 -10.08 -0.96 -12.11
C ALA A 485 -8.70 -0.81 -12.76
N PHE A 486 -7.84 0.00 -12.14
CA PHE A 486 -6.44 0.15 -12.51
C PHE A 486 -5.55 -0.54 -11.49
N ILE A 487 -4.64 -1.39 -11.94
CA ILE A 487 -3.54 -1.91 -11.12
C ILE A 487 -2.30 -1.13 -11.51
N ILE A 488 -1.80 -0.32 -10.57
CA ILE A 488 -0.65 0.56 -10.80
C ILE A 488 0.56 0.12 -9.97
N GLY A 489 1.76 0.41 -10.46
CA GLY A 489 3.01 0.16 -9.75
C GLY A 489 4.21 0.40 -10.65
N SER A 490 5.42 0.30 -10.11
CA SER A 490 6.65 0.49 -10.91
C SER A 490 7.01 -0.76 -11.73
N GLY A 491 7.97 -0.63 -12.64
CA GLY A 491 8.53 -1.77 -13.36
C GLY A 491 9.14 -2.81 -12.40
N GLY A 492 8.78 -4.08 -12.57
CA GLY A 492 9.31 -5.17 -11.73
C GLY A 492 8.54 -5.47 -10.44
N ASP A 493 7.50 -4.69 -10.11
CA ASP A 493 6.70 -4.89 -8.88
C ASP A 493 5.74 -6.09 -8.92
N GLY A 494 5.64 -6.80 -10.06
CA GLY A 494 4.83 -8.02 -10.19
C GLY A 494 3.40 -7.80 -10.72
N LYS A 495 3.11 -6.66 -11.36
CA LYS A 495 1.76 -6.35 -11.87
C LYS A 495 1.22 -7.38 -12.87
N THR A 496 2.02 -7.79 -13.85
CA THR A 496 1.66 -8.85 -14.81
C THR A 496 1.36 -10.16 -14.10
N THR A 497 2.21 -10.57 -13.15
CA THR A 497 2.03 -11.77 -12.33
C THR A 497 0.73 -11.71 -11.51
N VAL A 498 0.38 -10.53 -10.97
CA VAL A 498 -0.92 -10.31 -10.30
C VAL A 498 -2.09 -10.46 -11.27
N CYS A 499 -2.02 -9.86 -12.46
CA CYS A 499 -3.06 -9.97 -13.48
C CYS A 499 -3.27 -11.42 -13.95
N GLN A 500 -2.17 -12.17 -14.16
CA GLN A 500 -2.22 -13.60 -14.47
C GLN A 500 -2.83 -14.41 -13.31
N LYS A 501 -2.48 -14.08 -12.06
CA LYS A 501 -3.09 -14.73 -10.89
C LYS A 501 -4.59 -14.45 -10.80
N ILE A 502 -5.02 -13.22 -11.09
CA ILE A 502 -6.44 -12.85 -11.13
C ILE A 502 -7.16 -13.64 -12.22
N HIS A 503 -6.56 -13.74 -13.42
CA HIS A 503 -7.08 -14.54 -14.51
C HIS A 503 -7.33 -16.01 -14.08
N ASP A 504 -6.33 -16.66 -13.51
CA ASP A 504 -6.43 -18.08 -13.12
C ASP A 504 -7.44 -18.29 -11.99
N GLU A 505 -7.50 -17.40 -11.00
CA GLU A 505 -8.51 -17.47 -9.93
C GLU A 505 -9.93 -17.26 -10.47
N ILE A 506 -10.15 -16.41 -11.48
CA ILE A 506 -11.48 -16.27 -12.08
C ILE A 506 -11.89 -17.57 -12.79
N ILE A 507 -10.98 -18.20 -13.56
CA ILE A 507 -11.27 -19.47 -14.25
C ILE A 507 -11.69 -20.57 -13.27
N HIS A 508 -11.03 -20.65 -12.10
CA HIS A 508 -11.29 -21.73 -11.12
C HIS A 508 -12.45 -21.47 -10.16
N ASP A 509 -12.56 -20.23 -9.69
CA ASP A 509 -13.38 -19.88 -8.54
C ASP A 509 -14.62 -19.04 -8.88
N PHE A 510 -14.78 -18.56 -10.11
CA PHE A 510 -15.97 -17.85 -10.55
C PHE A 510 -16.85 -18.77 -11.39
N GLU A 511 -18.11 -18.89 -11.00
CA GLU A 511 -19.09 -19.67 -11.75
C GLU A 511 -19.59 -18.86 -12.96
N LYS A 512 -19.65 -19.51 -14.12
CA LYS A 512 -20.24 -18.95 -15.35
C LYS A 512 -19.65 -17.59 -15.77
N SER A 513 -18.33 -17.49 -15.75
CA SER A 513 -17.58 -16.33 -16.23
C SER A 513 -16.42 -16.74 -17.12
N ILE A 514 -16.07 -15.90 -18.08
CA ILE A 514 -14.82 -16.01 -18.85
C ILE A 514 -13.92 -14.81 -18.59
N VAL A 515 -12.60 -15.02 -18.67
CA VAL A 515 -11.62 -13.93 -18.66
C VAL A 515 -10.97 -13.79 -20.03
N ILE A 516 -10.84 -12.56 -20.51
CA ILE A 516 -10.05 -12.28 -21.72
C ILE A 516 -8.79 -11.54 -21.31
N PHE A 517 -7.63 -12.18 -21.51
CA PHE A 517 -6.33 -11.61 -21.19
C PHE A 517 -5.66 -11.05 -22.45
N LEU A 518 -5.39 -9.74 -22.44
CA LEU A 518 -4.77 -9.01 -23.53
C LEU A 518 -3.41 -8.48 -23.09
N ASP A 519 -2.34 -9.11 -23.56
CA ASP A 519 -0.98 -8.57 -23.45
C ASP A 519 -0.72 -7.47 -24.52
N ALA A 520 0.02 -6.45 -24.13
CA ALA A 520 0.35 -5.31 -24.99
C ALA A 520 1.04 -5.70 -26.30
N GLN A 521 1.90 -6.72 -26.28
CA GLN A 521 2.67 -7.12 -27.46
C GLN A 521 1.78 -7.74 -28.55
N SER A 522 0.87 -8.64 -28.18
CA SER A 522 -0.13 -9.22 -29.09
C SER A 522 -0.98 -8.13 -29.72
N TYR A 523 -1.37 -7.14 -28.91
CA TYR A 523 -2.15 -6.00 -29.35
C TYR A 523 -1.40 -5.14 -30.39
N ILE A 524 -0.16 -4.77 -30.07
CA ILE A 524 0.69 -3.96 -30.95
C ILE A 524 0.93 -4.67 -32.29
N ASN A 525 1.16 -5.99 -32.26
CA ASN A 525 1.37 -6.79 -33.48
C ASN A 525 0.12 -6.78 -34.37
N GLU A 526 -1.07 -7.02 -33.81
CA GLU A 526 -2.34 -6.99 -34.55
C GLU A 526 -2.61 -5.63 -35.21
N ILE A 527 -2.31 -4.52 -34.54
CA ILE A 527 -2.41 -3.18 -35.14
C ILE A 527 -1.41 -2.98 -36.27
N LYS A 528 -0.14 -3.31 -36.04
CA LYS A 528 0.94 -3.09 -37.01
C LYS A 528 0.71 -3.86 -38.31
N HIS A 529 0.00 -4.98 -38.25
CA HIS A 529 -0.36 -5.76 -39.44
C HIS A 529 -1.46 -5.13 -40.30
N ARG A 530 -2.13 -4.05 -39.87
CA ARG A 530 -3.18 -3.39 -40.66
C ARG A 530 -2.69 -2.08 -41.30
N GLU A 531 -3.08 -1.86 -42.55
CA GLU A 531 -2.50 -0.85 -43.46
C GLU A 531 -2.69 0.65 -43.08
N ARG A 532 -3.30 0.99 -41.94
CA ARG A 532 -3.51 2.41 -41.52
C ARG A 532 -3.44 2.59 -40.01
N VAL A 533 -2.23 2.76 -39.48
CA VAL A 533 -1.98 2.97 -38.04
C VAL A 533 -2.35 4.39 -37.56
N ASP A 534 -2.35 5.39 -38.45
CA ASP A 534 -2.41 6.80 -38.06
C ASP A 534 -3.82 7.30 -37.62
N ASN A 535 -4.89 6.56 -37.89
CA ASN A 535 -6.28 6.99 -37.61
C ASN A 535 -7.07 6.03 -36.70
N TRP A 536 -6.41 5.09 -36.02
CA TRP A 536 -7.12 4.09 -35.23
C TRP A 536 -7.39 4.60 -33.80
N LYS A 537 -8.67 4.65 -33.43
CA LYS A 537 -9.11 4.89 -32.04
C LYS A 537 -9.18 3.56 -31.29
N PHE A 538 -8.57 3.49 -30.11
CA PHE A 538 -8.70 2.32 -29.23
C PHE A 538 -10.06 2.35 -28.55
N ASP A 539 -10.96 1.44 -28.93
CA ASP A 539 -12.32 1.32 -28.41
C ASP A 539 -12.72 -0.15 -28.16
N LEU A 540 -13.95 -0.38 -27.68
CA LEU A 540 -14.49 -1.72 -27.46
C LEU A 540 -14.48 -2.59 -28.73
N HIS A 541 -14.58 -2.00 -29.92
CA HIS A 541 -14.54 -2.71 -31.20
C HIS A 541 -13.13 -3.27 -31.47
N SER A 542 -12.11 -2.46 -31.24
CA SER A 542 -10.72 -2.89 -31.38
C SER A 542 -10.32 -3.97 -30.36
N ILE A 543 -10.79 -3.85 -29.10
CA ILE A 543 -10.64 -4.90 -28.09
C ILE A 543 -11.30 -6.18 -28.61
N PHE A 544 -12.55 -6.08 -29.06
CA PHE A 544 -13.31 -7.22 -29.56
C PHE A 544 -12.66 -7.93 -30.76
N GLU A 545 -12.17 -7.19 -31.75
CA GLU A 545 -11.50 -7.81 -32.92
C GLU A 545 -10.30 -8.66 -32.51
N ILE A 546 -9.56 -8.23 -31.49
CA ILE A 546 -8.41 -8.96 -30.97
C ILE A 546 -8.87 -10.09 -30.03
N CYS A 547 -9.98 -9.90 -29.32
CA CYS A 547 -10.62 -10.98 -28.59
C CYS A 547 -11.05 -12.12 -29.53
N ASN A 548 -11.54 -11.82 -30.73
CA ASN A 548 -11.98 -12.84 -31.68
C ASN A 548 -10.86 -13.75 -32.16
N SER A 549 -9.64 -13.23 -32.31
CA SER A 549 -8.51 -14.08 -32.69
C SER A 549 -8.08 -15.02 -31.54
N LYS A 550 -8.32 -14.62 -30.28
CA LYS A 550 -7.91 -15.40 -29.09
C LYS A 550 -9.01 -16.28 -28.47
N ALA A 551 -10.28 -15.87 -28.50
CA ALA A 551 -11.39 -16.49 -27.76
C ALA A 551 -12.30 -17.40 -28.63
N GLY A 552 -11.89 -17.68 -29.89
CA GLY A 552 -12.72 -18.37 -30.88
C GLY A 552 -13.73 -17.43 -31.56
N ASP A 553 -14.50 -17.95 -32.53
CA ASP A 553 -15.49 -17.22 -33.36
C ASP A 553 -16.67 -16.62 -32.54
N ILE A 554 -16.39 -15.75 -31.57
CA ILE A 554 -17.39 -14.95 -30.87
C ILE A 554 -17.74 -13.75 -31.76
N ASP A 555 -19.02 -13.41 -31.88
CA ASP A 555 -19.43 -12.23 -32.61
C ASP A 555 -19.62 -11.00 -31.69
N LEU A 556 -19.60 -9.79 -32.27
CA LEU A 556 -19.59 -8.53 -31.51
C LEU A 556 -20.84 -8.37 -30.65
N THR A 557 -21.98 -8.87 -31.12
CA THR A 557 -23.26 -8.79 -30.42
C THR A 557 -23.29 -9.72 -29.22
N THR A 558 -22.76 -10.93 -29.37
CA THR A 558 -22.61 -11.91 -28.29
C THR A 558 -21.63 -11.42 -27.23
N PHE A 559 -20.50 -10.81 -27.64
CA PHE A 559 -19.56 -10.20 -26.71
C PHE A 559 -20.20 -9.04 -25.92
N LYS A 560 -20.80 -8.06 -26.59
CA LYS A 560 -21.44 -6.90 -25.94
C LYS A 560 -22.52 -7.33 -24.94
N SER A 561 -23.37 -8.28 -25.33
CA SER A 561 -24.46 -8.77 -24.48
C SER A 561 -23.93 -9.49 -23.24
N ASN A 562 -22.98 -10.42 -23.40
CA ASN A 562 -22.42 -11.15 -22.27
C ASN A 562 -21.54 -10.25 -21.37
N PHE A 563 -20.82 -9.28 -21.95
CA PHE A 563 -20.09 -8.28 -21.18
C PHE A 563 -21.06 -7.42 -20.35
N ALA A 564 -22.16 -6.93 -20.93
CA ALA A 564 -23.19 -6.19 -20.20
C ALA A 564 -23.85 -7.03 -19.09
N LEU A 565 -23.94 -8.35 -19.23
CA LEU A 565 -24.51 -9.21 -18.19
C LEU A 565 -23.52 -9.56 -17.06
N GLY A 566 -22.23 -9.24 -17.22
CA GLY A 566 -21.18 -9.56 -16.23
C GLY A 566 -20.53 -10.93 -16.42
N ASN A 567 -20.80 -11.60 -17.56
CA ASN A 567 -20.25 -12.92 -17.87
C ASN A 567 -18.78 -12.85 -18.36
N ILE A 568 -18.28 -11.66 -18.72
CA ILE A 568 -16.95 -11.45 -19.29
C ILE A 568 -16.17 -10.45 -18.42
N THR A 569 -14.97 -10.84 -18.01
CA THR A 569 -13.96 -9.94 -17.44
C THR A 569 -12.83 -9.74 -18.46
N VAL A 570 -12.41 -8.50 -18.69
CA VAL A 570 -11.30 -8.17 -19.59
C VAL A 570 -10.12 -7.68 -18.76
N ILE A 571 -8.93 -8.23 -19.00
CA ILE A 571 -7.67 -7.83 -18.38
C ILE A 571 -6.74 -7.33 -19.48
N ILE A 572 -6.32 -6.07 -19.40
CA ILE A 572 -5.34 -5.45 -20.30
C ILE A 572 -4.03 -5.31 -19.53
N ASP A 573 -3.02 -6.07 -19.93
CA ASP A 573 -1.70 -6.08 -19.33
C ASP A 573 -0.71 -5.23 -20.15
N GLY A 574 -0.09 -4.24 -19.50
CA GLY A 574 0.98 -3.43 -20.11
C GLY A 574 0.50 -2.26 -20.97
N ILE A 575 -0.57 -1.55 -20.58
CA ILE A 575 -1.06 -0.41 -21.39
C ILE A 575 -0.01 0.71 -21.54
N ASP A 576 0.95 0.80 -20.62
CA ASP A 576 2.10 1.69 -20.71
C ASP A 576 2.94 1.44 -21.98
N GLU A 577 3.09 0.18 -22.40
CA GLU A 577 3.81 -0.18 -23.63
C GLU A 577 3.02 0.24 -24.90
N ILE A 578 1.69 0.30 -24.81
CA ILE A 578 0.83 0.82 -25.88
C ILE A 578 0.98 2.35 -25.97
N ILE A 579 0.93 3.05 -24.84
CA ILE A 579 1.11 4.50 -24.74
C ILE A 579 2.48 4.93 -25.30
N SER A 580 3.55 4.19 -24.97
CA SER A 580 4.90 4.50 -25.45
C SER A 580 5.10 4.20 -26.94
N THR A 581 4.37 3.22 -27.49
CA THR A 581 4.58 2.73 -28.86
C THR A 581 3.71 3.45 -29.90
N LEU A 582 2.45 3.73 -29.56
CA LEU A 582 1.45 4.31 -30.48
C LEU A 582 1.33 5.84 -30.28
N PRO A 583 1.69 6.66 -31.29
CA PRO A 583 1.76 8.12 -31.15
C PRO A 583 0.40 8.81 -30.91
N ASN A 584 -0.70 8.19 -31.30
CA ASN A 584 -2.05 8.77 -31.22
C ASN A 584 -2.91 8.18 -30.09
N PHE A 585 -2.32 7.41 -29.17
CA PHE A 585 -3.06 6.78 -28.09
C PHE A 585 -3.14 7.68 -26.85
N SER A 586 -4.36 8.08 -26.46
CA SER A 586 -4.66 8.80 -25.22
C SER A 586 -5.39 7.89 -24.25
N LEU A 587 -4.77 7.65 -23.08
CA LEU A 587 -5.41 6.88 -22.01
C LEU A 587 -6.69 7.56 -21.50
N LYS A 588 -6.72 8.91 -21.53
CA LYS A 588 -7.91 9.68 -21.13
C LYS A 588 -9.09 9.40 -22.06
N ASP A 589 -8.86 9.49 -23.38
CA ASP A 589 -9.92 9.31 -24.38
C ASP A 589 -10.44 7.86 -24.34
N PHE A 590 -9.54 6.90 -24.11
CA PHE A 590 -9.89 5.50 -23.91
C PHE A 590 -10.82 5.29 -22.71
N VAL A 591 -10.50 5.91 -21.57
CA VAL A 591 -11.32 5.78 -20.36
C VAL A 591 -12.65 6.55 -20.48
N GLU A 592 -12.66 7.70 -21.15
CA GLU A 592 -13.88 8.46 -21.44
C GLU A 592 -14.85 7.69 -22.34
N ASP A 593 -14.35 7.00 -23.38
CA ASP A 593 -15.18 6.14 -24.23
C ASP A 593 -15.84 4.99 -23.45
N PHE A 594 -15.11 4.39 -22.51
CA PHE A 594 -15.66 3.38 -21.59
C PHE A 594 -16.65 3.97 -20.56
N ASN A 595 -16.52 5.24 -20.21
CA ASN A 595 -17.46 5.92 -19.31
C ASN A 595 -18.77 6.31 -20.00
N VAL A 596 -18.75 6.71 -21.28
CA VAL A 596 -19.98 6.86 -22.08
C VAL A 596 -20.72 5.53 -22.16
N LEU A 597 -19.96 4.44 -22.21
CA LEU A 597 -20.49 3.10 -22.12
C LEU A 597 -21.02 2.75 -20.71
N LYS A 598 -20.64 3.42 -19.61
CA LYS A 598 -21.21 3.18 -18.26
C LYS A 598 -22.74 3.42 -18.20
N GLU A 599 -23.27 4.29 -19.06
CA GLU A 599 -24.71 4.51 -19.21
C GLU A 599 -25.43 3.41 -20.01
N LEU A 600 -24.66 2.59 -20.76
CA LEU A 600 -25.15 1.54 -21.68
C LEU A 600 -24.65 0.12 -21.34
N ILE A 601 -23.70 -0.03 -20.42
CA ILE A 601 -23.05 -1.29 -20.05
C ILE A 601 -23.53 -1.71 -18.66
N GLY A 602 -23.92 -2.98 -18.55
CA GLY A 602 -24.22 -3.60 -17.27
C GLY A 602 -22.96 -3.99 -16.47
N ARG A 603 -22.81 -5.25 -16.07
CA ARG A 603 -21.93 -5.69 -14.97
C ARG A 603 -20.54 -6.17 -15.35
N GLY A 604 -20.13 -6.02 -16.61
CA GLY A 604 -18.80 -6.40 -17.10
C GLY A 604 -17.68 -5.68 -16.35
N LYS A 605 -16.52 -6.35 -16.22
CA LYS A 605 -15.37 -5.85 -15.48
C LYS A 605 -14.16 -5.66 -16.40
N LEU A 606 -13.46 -4.55 -16.23
CA LEU A 606 -12.22 -4.24 -16.95
C LEU A 606 -11.10 -3.95 -15.94
N ILE A 607 -10.00 -4.68 -16.04
CA ILE A 607 -8.77 -4.45 -15.28
C ILE A 607 -7.70 -3.95 -16.24
N ILE A 608 -7.07 -2.83 -15.91
CA ILE A 608 -5.99 -2.25 -16.70
C ILE A 608 -4.75 -2.17 -15.82
N ASN A 609 -3.68 -2.85 -16.24
CA ASN A 609 -2.36 -2.68 -15.64
C ASN A 609 -1.62 -1.53 -16.32
N CYS A 610 -1.11 -0.57 -15.53
CA CYS A 610 -0.31 0.55 -16.00
C CYS A 610 0.79 0.93 -14.99
N ARG A 611 1.73 1.77 -15.40
CA ARG A 611 2.71 2.38 -14.48
C ARG A 611 2.13 3.63 -13.81
N ASP A 612 2.59 3.89 -12.58
CA ASP A 612 2.04 4.95 -11.72
C ASP A 612 2.04 6.35 -12.36
N ILE A 613 3.09 6.64 -13.16
CA ILE A 613 3.31 7.95 -13.77
C ILE A 613 2.11 8.39 -14.62
N TYR A 614 1.61 7.50 -15.48
CA TYR A 614 0.51 7.81 -16.41
C TYR A 614 -0.83 8.00 -15.68
N ILE A 615 -1.09 7.24 -14.62
CA ILE A 615 -2.34 7.36 -13.85
C ILE A 615 -2.31 8.59 -12.93
N ASN A 616 -1.14 8.94 -12.38
CA ASN A 616 -1.00 10.15 -11.58
C ASN A 616 -1.27 11.43 -12.41
N GLU A 617 -0.88 11.45 -13.68
CA GLU A 617 -1.24 12.52 -14.62
C GLU A 617 -2.76 12.63 -14.81
N LEU A 618 -3.47 11.49 -14.90
CA LEU A 618 -4.93 11.46 -15.00
C LEU A 618 -5.62 11.91 -13.70
N LEU A 619 -5.12 11.46 -12.55
CA LEU A 619 -5.63 11.86 -11.23
C LEU A 619 -5.47 13.36 -10.98
N ASN A 620 -4.40 13.98 -11.50
CA ASN A 620 -4.19 15.42 -11.41
C ASN A 620 -5.11 16.23 -12.34
N THR A 621 -5.66 15.61 -13.40
CA THR A 621 -6.48 16.29 -14.41
C THR A 621 -7.98 16.08 -14.24
N ASP A 622 -8.45 14.96 -13.67
CA ASP A 622 -9.85 14.69 -13.33
C ASP A 622 -10.01 14.33 -11.83
N VAL A 623 -10.55 15.28 -11.06
CA VAL A 623 -10.77 15.16 -9.60
C VAL A 623 -11.75 14.02 -9.26
N ASP A 624 -12.69 13.72 -10.17
CA ASP A 624 -13.70 12.65 -9.97
C ASP A 624 -13.25 11.28 -10.47
N PHE A 625 -12.05 11.16 -11.06
CA PHE A 625 -11.53 9.90 -11.60
C PHE A 625 -11.49 8.80 -10.53
N SER A 626 -11.02 9.13 -9.32
CA SER A 626 -10.94 8.21 -8.18
C SER A 626 -12.29 7.83 -7.55
N ASN A 627 -13.36 8.54 -7.91
CA ASN A 627 -14.74 8.22 -7.51
C ASN A 627 -15.44 7.37 -8.58
N LYS A 628 -15.07 7.53 -9.85
CA LYS A 628 -15.63 6.77 -10.98
C LYS A 628 -14.98 5.39 -11.14
N HIS A 629 -13.69 5.29 -10.81
CA HIS A 629 -12.83 4.12 -11.04
C HIS A 629 -12.08 3.71 -9.78
N LYS A 630 -11.77 2.41 -9.65
CA LYS A 630 -10.92 1.90 -8.57
C LYS A 630 -9.46 1.93 -9.02
N VAL A 631 -8.57 2.45 -8.17
CA VAL A 631 -7.12 2.48 -8.43
C VAL A 631 -6.43 1.72 -7.32
N PHE A 632 -5.86 0.57 -7.67
CA PHE A 632 -5.12 -0.34 -6.79
C PHE A 632 -3.63 -0.12 -7.01
N LYS A 633 -2.96 0.55 -6.09
CA LYS A 633 -1.50 0.73 -6.16
C LYS A 633 -0.78 -0.46 -5.55
N LEU A 634 -0.17 -1.28 -6.38
CA LEU A 634 0.60 -2.44 -5.96
C LEU A 634 1.80 -2.01 -5.11
N LEU A 635 1.82 -2.48 -3.86
CA LEU A 635 2.95 -2.27 -2.97
C LEU A 635 4.01 -3.34 -3.23
N LYS A 636 5.28 -2.93 -3.10
CA LYS A 636 6.42 -3.85 -3.07
C LYS A 636 6.32 -4.78 -1.86
N PHE A 637 7.22 -5.75 -1.74
CA PHE A 637 7.25 -6.60 -0.56
C PHE A 637 7.90 -5.88 0.62
N ASN A 638 7.45 -6.20 1.83
CA ASN A 638 8.17 -5.90 3.07
C ASN A 638 9.10 -7.09 3.42
N VAL A 639 9.85 -6.99 4.52
CA VAL A 639 10.82 -8.03 4.91
C VAL A 639 10.14 -9.39 5.06
N GLU A 640 8.94 -9.42 5.65
CA GLU A 640 8.20 -10.66 5.88
C GLU A 640 7.75 -11.33 4.58
N LEU A 641 7.22 -10.57 3.62
CA LEU A 641 6.81 -11.09 2.31
C LEU A 641 8.02 -11.54 1.49
N ALA A 642 9.14 -10.81 1.55
CA ALA A 642 10.38 -11.21 0.90
C ALA A 642 10.92 -12.52 1.48
N LYS A 643 10.87 -12.68 2.81
CA LYS A 643 11.23 -13.95 3.47
C LYS A 643 10.32 -15.09 3.06
N LYS A 644 9.00 -14.89 3.03
CA LYS A 644 8.03 -15.89 2.56
C LYS A 644 8.27 -16.28 1.09
N PHE A 645 8.65 -15.31 0.26
CA PHE A 645 9.02 -15.56 -1.14
C PHE A 645 10.22 -16.53 -1.22
N PHE A 646 11.30 -16.26 -0.49
CA PHE A 646 12.46 -17.15 -0.44
C PHE A 646 12.14 -18.52 0.15
N GLU A 647 11.39 -18.57 1.25
CA GLU A 647 10.96 -19.83 1.88
C GLU A 647 10.19 -20.69 0.87
N LYS A 648 9.23 -20.11 0.17
CA LYS A 648 8.39 -20.84 -0.80
C LYS A 648 9.19 -21.29 -2.02
N HIS A 649 10.19 -20.52 -2.47
CA HIS A 649 11.07 -20.92 -3.57
C HIS A 649 12.02 -22.07 -3.20
N PHE A 650 12.60 -22.03 -2.00
CA PHE A 650 13.50 -23.06 -1.49
C PHE A 650 12.79 -24.17 -0.71
N THR A 651 11.48 -24.34 -0.93
CA THR A 651 10.71 -25.48 -0.41
C THR A 651 10.66 -26.57 -1.47
N ILE A 652 11.30 -27.71 -1.20
CA ILE A 652 11.23 -28.90 -2.05
C ILE A 652 10.58 -30.01 -1.21
N GLU A 653 9.53 -30.65 -1.73
CA GLU A 653 8.78 -31.73 -1.06
C GLU A 653 8.27 -31.39 0.36
N GLY A 654 8.08 -30.10 0.67
CA GLY A 654 7.56 -29.62 1.95
C GLY A 654 8.62 -29.29 3.00
N GLU A 655 9.91 -29.48 2.70
CA GLU A 655 11.04 -29.06 3.56
C GLU A 655 11.71 -27.79 3.03
N ILE A 656 11.96 -26.83 3.93
CA ILE A 656 12.56 -25.52 3.61
C ILE A 656 14.10 -25.62 3.75
N ASN A 657 14.84 -25.23 2.71
CA ASN A 657 16.29 -25.08 2.80
C ASN A 657 16.68 -23.76 3.50
N VAL A 658 16.70 -23.78 4.84
CA VAL A 658 16.98 -22.61 5.70
C VAL A 658 18.35 -21.97 5.40
N LYS A 659 19.35 -22.74 4.95
CA LYS A 659 20.67 -22.19 4.62
C LYS A 659 20.62 -21.24 3.44
N LYS A 660 20.01 -21.68 2.32
CA LYS A 660 19.85 -20.84 1.12
C LYS A 660 18.98 -19.61 1.40
N VAL A 661 17.91 -19.77 2.18
CA VAL A 661 17.06 -18.63 2.61
C VAL A 661 17.87 -17.59 3.40
N ASN A 662 18.71 -18.03 4.34
CA ASN A 662 19.56 -17.11 5.12
C ASN A 662 20.62 -16.42 4.25
N GLU A 663 21.16 -17.09 3.23
CA GLU A 663 22.06 -16.47 2.24
C GLU A 663 21.33 -15.40 1.41
N CYS A 664 20.11 -15.67 0.93
CA CYS A 664 19.29 -14.67 0.25
C CYS A 664 19.01 -13.45 1.14
N ILE A 665 18.66 -13.66 2.41
CA ILE A 665 18.44 -12.57 3.37
C ILE A 665 19.73 -11.79 3.62
N LYS A 666 20.88 -12.45 3.67
CA LYS A 666 22.17 -11.76 3.81
C LYS A 666 22.43 -10.83 2.62
N ILE A 667 22.28 -11.33 1.39
CA ILE A 667 22.41 -10.51 0.18
C ILE A 667 21.39 -9.37 0.20
N LEU A 668 20.13 -9.66 0.54
CA LEU A 668 19.09 -8.64 0.64
C LEU A 668 19.47 -7.53 1.63
N ASN A 669 19.99 -7.89 2.81
CA ASN A 669 20.40 -6.92 3.82
C ASN A 669 21.62 -6.11 3.37
N GLU A 670 22.59 -6.71 2.67
CA GLU A 670 23.73 -5.98 2.09
C GLU A 670 23.28 -4.93 1.06
N PHE A 671 22.18 -5.17 0.34
CA PHE A 671 21.61 -4.18 -0.59
C PHE A 671 20.74 -3.11 0.08
N TYR A 672 20.20 -3.37 1.27
CA TYR A 672 19.15 -2.54 1.89
C TYR A 672 19.47 -2.17 3.36
N GLU A 673 20.75 -1.98 3.71
CA GLU A 673 21.28 -1.86 5.09
C GLU A 673 20.56 -0.85 6.02
N ASP A 674 19.86 0.17 5.48
CA ASP A 674 19.26 1.28 6.25
C ASP A 674 17.71 1.32 6.27
N ILE A 675 17.02 0.21 5.93
CA ILE A 675 15.55 0.22 5.82
C ILE A 675 14.87 -0.43 7.03
N ASN A 676 13.94 0.31 7.65
CA ASN A 676 13.09 -0.18 8.74
C ASN A 676 12.10 -1.27 8.25
N GLY A 677 11.82 -2.28 9.09
CA GLY A 677 11.18 -3.54 8.68
C GLY A 677 9.75 -3.48 8.11
N ASP A 678 8.95 -2.47 8.47
CA ASP A 678 7.56 -2.33 7.99
C ASP A 678 7.45 -1.62 6.62
N VAL A 679 8.57 -1.20 6.02
CA VAL A 679 8.55 -0.44 4.77
C VAL A 679 8.51 -1.36 3.56
N TYR A 680 7.54 -1.15 2.66
CA TYR A 680 7.37 -1.89 1.41
C TYR A 680 8.37 -1.43 0.35
N VAL A 681 9.57 -2.04 0.31
CA VAL A 681 10.69 -1.61 -0.55
C VAL A 681 11.22 -2.69 -1.48
N TYR A 682 10.94 -3.97 -1.20
CA TYR A 682 11.58 -5.10 -1.88
C TYR A 682 10.79 -5.47 -3.13
N SER A 683 11.36 -5.19 -4.31
CA SER A 683 10.74 -5.54 -5.59
C SER A 683 10.84 -7.06 -5.83
N PRO A 684 9.74 -7.76 -6.20
CA PRO A 684 9.77 -9.20 -6.49
C PRO A 684 10.84 -9.60 -7.50
N PHE A 685 11.07 -8.78 -8.53
CA PHE A 685 12.13 -9.02 -9.52
C PHE A 685 13.55 -9.06 -8.90
N VAL A 686 13.82 -8.20 -7.92
CA VAL A 686 15.12 -8.23 -7.22
C VAL A 686 15.26 -9.51 -6.42
N LEU A 687 14.17 -9.98 -5.81
CA LEU A 687 14.16 -11.23 -5.04
C LEU A 687 14.40 -12.44 -5.95
N GLU A 688 13.80 -12.49 -7.14
CA GLU A 688 14.07 -13.53 -8.15
C GLU A 688 15.55 -13.57 -8.55
N ILE A 689 16.18 -12.41 -8.77
CA ILE A 689 17.61 -12.38 -9.09
C ILE A 689 18.46 -12.89 -7.91
N ILE A 690 18.12 -12.51 -6.68
CA ILE A 690 18.83 -12.99 -5.48
C ILE A 690 18.71 -14.52 -5.35
N VAL A 691 17.52 -15.08 -5.64
CA VAL A 691 17.31 -16.52 -5.67
C VAL A 691 18.23 -17.18 -6.71
N LEU A 692 18.27 -16.64 -7.93
CA LEU A 692 19.15 -17.15 -9.00
C LEU A 692 20.64 -17.11 -8.60
N ILE A 693 21.08 -16.07 -7.90
CA ILE A 693 22.46 -15.97 -7.41
C ILE A 693 22.77 -17.10 -6.41
N VAL A 694 21.86 -17.36 -5.47
CA VAL A 694 22.03 -18.35 -4.40
C VAL A 694 21.82 -19.79 -4.89
N GLU A 695 20.93 -20.00 -5.86
CA GLU A 695 20.71 -21.33 -6.46
C GLU A 695 21.98 -21.89 -7.09
N ASN A 696 22.72 -21.03 -7.78
CA ASN A 696 23.93 -21.36 -8.49
C ASN A 696 25.19 -21.33 -7.60
N ASN A 697 25.06 -21.25 -6.27
CA ASN A 697 26.20 -21.23 -5.31
C ASN A 697 27.25 -20.13 -5.58
N PHE A 698 26.89 -19.01 -6.21
CA PHE A 698 27.86 -18.05 -6.77
C PHE A 698 28.86 -18.65 -7.77
N ASP A 699 28.58 -19.84 -8.32
CA ASP A 699 29.32 -20.39 -9.44
C ASP A 699 28.88 -19.67 -10.71
N TYR A 700 29.44 -18.48 -10.87
CA TYR A 700 29.10 -17.59 -11.95
C TYR A 700 29.31 -18.27 -13.29
N GLU A 701 30.22 -19.24 -13.42
CA GLU A 701 30.53 -19.94 -14.68
C GLU A 701 29.32 -20.64 -15.31
N GLU A 702 28.37 -21.16 -14.52
CA GLU A 702 27.14 -21.80 -15.01
C GLU A 702 26.06 -20.77 -15.45
N ILE A 703 26.18 -19.51 -15.03
CA ILE A 703 25.20 -18.44 -15.27
C ILE A 703 25.52 -17.67 -16.56
N GLU A 704 24.97 -18.14 -17.68
CA GLU A 704 24.87 -17.50 -19.01
C GLU A 704 26.16 -17.07 -19.75
N TYR A 705 26.19 -17.38 -21.05
CA TYR A 705 27.22 -17.01 -22.02
C TYR A 705 27.33 -15.50 -22.36
N VAL A 706 26.57 -14.61 -21.71
CA VAL A 706 26.43 -13.20 -22.14
C VAL A 706 26.41 -12.21 -20.95
N PHE A 707 27.39 -12.28 -20.04
CA PHE A 707 27.73 -11.12 -19.20
C PHE A 707 28.80 -10.31 -19.94
N ASN A 708 28.41 -9.19 -20.54
CA ASN A 708 29.33 -8.32 -21.27
C ASN A 708 29.25 -6.89 -20.74
N SER A 709 30.21 -6.54 -19.88
CA SER A 709 30.39 -5.20 -19.32
C SER A 709 31.85 -5.03 -18.92
N GLU A 710 32.46 -3.90 -19.27
CA GLU A 710 33.80 -3.54 -18.82
C GLU A 710 33.76 -2.78 -17.48
N ILE A 711 32.60 -2.21 -17.13
CA ILE A 711 32.38 -1.41 -15.92
C ILE A 711 31.90 -2.26 -14.76
N LEU A 712 30.97 -3.19 -14.98
CA LEU A 712 30.38 -4.05 -13.95
C LEU A 712 31.13 -5.39 -13.88
N LEU A 713 31.35 -5.90 -12.67
CA LEU A 713 32.03 -7.18 -12.46
C LEU A 713 31.03 -8.30 -12.19
N ARG A 714 31.18 -9.41 -12.91
CA ARG A 714 30.34 -10.60 -12.76
C ARG A 714 30.38 -11.17 -11.35
N ASN A 715 31.59 -11.25 -10.76
CA ASN A 715 31.83 -11.85 -9.45
C ASN A 715 31.34 -10.99 -8.27
N ASN A 716 30.91 -9.75 -8.53
CA ASN A 716 30.40 -8.85 -7.52
C ASN A 716 28.86 -8.90 -7.52
N SER A 717 28.26 -9.27 -6.40
CA SER A 717 26.79 -9.44 -6.26
C SER A 717 26.02 -8.14 -6.58
N SER A 718 26.54 -6.99 -6.14
CA SER A 718 25.96 -5.66 -6.41
C SER A 718 25.92 -5.32 -7.89
N ASP A 719 27.06 -5.50 -8.57
CA ASP A 719 27.18 -5.24 -9.99
C ASP A 719 26.36 -6.22 -10.83
N TYR A 720 26.30 -7.50 -10.45
CA TYR A 720 25.50 -8.51 -11.16
C TYR A 720 24.00 -8.16 -11.12
N LEU A 721 23.48 -7.73 -9.96
CA LEU A 721 22.09 -7.27 -9.85
C LEU A 721 21.83 -6.04 -10.74
N ILE A 722 22.72 -5.05 -10.67
CA ILE A 722 22.62 -3.83 -11.51
C ILE A 722 22.63 -4.21 -13.00
N TYR A 723 23.51 -5.13 -13.41
CA TYR A 723 23.60 -5.63 -14.78
C TYR A 723 22.27 -6.23 -15.24
N LYS A 724 21.67 -7.13 -14.44
CA LYS A 724 20.40 -7.78 -14.78
C LYS A 724 19.23 -6.80 -14.84
N ILE A 725 19.18 -5.81 -13.94
CA ILE A 725 18.19 -4.73 -14.01
C ILE A 725 18.35 -3.92 -15.31
N CYS A 726 19.57 -3.52 -15.65
CA CYS A 726 19.86 -2.78 -16.88
C CYS A 726 19.52 -3.61 -18.13
N GLN A 727 19.91 -4.88 -18.19
CA GLN A 727 19.66 -5.78 -19.32
C GLN A 727 18.15 -5.90 -19.60
N ARG A 728 17.34 -6.08 -18.55
CA ARG A 728 15.88 -6.14 -18.68
C ARG A 728 15.30 -4.84 -19.23
N GLU A 729 15.75 -3.69 -18.71
CA GLU A 729 15.24 -2.39 -19.15
C GLU A 729 15.66 -2.07 -20.58
N ILE A 730 16.88 -2.45 -20.98
CA ILE A 730 17.35 -2.31 -22.35
C ILE A 730 16.49 -3.18 -23.28
N ALA A 731 16.30 -4.46 -22.98
CA ALA A 731 15.49 -5.37 -23.81
C ALA A 731 14.06 -4.85 -24.03
N LYS A 732 13.45 -4.24 -23.00
CA LYS A 732 12.15 -3.57 -23.16
C LYS A 732 12.22 -2.39 -24.12
N LYS A 733 13.28 -1.59 -24.05
CA LYS A 733 13.47 -0.38 -24.88
C LYS A 733 13.85 -0.72 -26.33
N GLU A 734 14.48 -1.87 -26.59
CA GLU A 734 14.75 -2.36 -27.95
C GLU A 734 13.46 -2.50 -28.77
N ASN A 735 12.37 -3.00 -28.15
CA ASN A 735 11.04 -3.09 -28.78
C ASN A 735 10.46 -1.71 -29.18
N HIS A 736 11.00 -0.63 -28.64
CA HIS A 736 10.61 0.76 -28.92
C HIS A 736 11.53 1.44 -29.97
N GLY A 737 12.42 0.68 -30.63
CA GLY A 737 13.27 1.16 -31.73
C GLY A 737 14.56 1.84 -31.29
N PHE A 738 15.02 1.58 -30.06
CA PHE A 738 16.20 2.20 -29.49
C PHE A 738 17.06 1.20 -28.71
N ILE A 739 18.36 1.18 -28.98
CA ILE A 739 19.32 0.22 -28.40
C ILE A 739 20.42 1.02 -27.68
N ILE A 740 20.62 0.77 -26.38
CA ILE A 740 21.77 1.26 -25.61
C ILE A 740 22.54 0.05 -25.06
N PRO A 741 23.86 -0.06 -25.26
CA PRO A 741 24.70 -1.01 -24.55
C PRO A 741 24.63 -0.82 -23.02
N VAL A 742 24.83 -1.90 -22.26
CA VAL A 742 24.79 -1.84 -20.78
C VAL A 742 25.78 -0.82 -20.23
N ASP A 743 27.01 -0.78 -20.72
CA ASP A 743 28.03 0.15 -20.22
C ASP A 743 27.67 1.62 -20.47
N ASP A 744 27.05 1.95 -21.60
CA ASP A 744 26.59 3.31 -21.88
C ASP A 744 25.39 3.70 -21.01
N TYR A 745 24.53 2.73 -20.67
CA TYR A 745 23.46 2.93 -19.71
C TYR A 745 24.01 3.16 -18.29
N ILE A 746 25.06 2.44 -17.89
CA ILE A 746 25.75 2.67 -16.61
C ILE A 746 26.46 4.02 -16.59
N LYS A 747 27.08 4.45 -17.70
CA LYS A 747 27.64 5.80 -17.83
C LYS A 747 26.57 6.88 -17.67
N LEU A 748 25.37 6.68 -18.23
CA LEU A 748 24.23 7.59 -18.04
C LEU A 748 23.86 7.74 -16.56
N LEU A 749 23.73 6.63 -15.83
CA LEU A 749 23.40 6.65 -14.39
C LEU A 749 24.55 7.23 -13.55
N SER A 750 25.79 6.99 -13.98
CA SER A 750 27.00 7.55 -13.38
C SER A 750 27.05 9.08 -13.54
N LEU A 751 26.66 9.62 -14.70
CA LEU A 751 26.55 11.07 -14.92
C LEU A 751 25.53 11.69 -13.98
N ALA A 752 24.35 11.07 -13.81
CA ALA A 752 23.33 11.54 -12.88
C ALA A 752 23.83 11.56 -11.42
N ALA A 753 24.58 10.53 -11.01
CA ALA A 753 25.13 10.44 -9.66
C ALA A 753 26.27 11.44 -9.41
N VAL A 754 27.22 11.57 -10.34
CA VAL A 754 28.43 12.41 -10.15
C VAL A 754 28.16 13.89 -10.42
N GLU A 755 27.43 14.24 -11.49
CA GLU A 755 27.24 15.65 -11.88
C GLU A 755 26.12 16.34 -11.11
N LYS A 756 25.10 15.58 -10.70
CA LYS A 756 23.89 16.11 -10.06
C LYS A 756 23.61 15.52 -8.68
N ASN A 757 24.54 14.73 -8.14
CA ASN A 757 24.39 14.08 -6.83
C ASN A 757 23.09 13.26 -6.71
N GLY A 758 22.61 12.69 -7.82
CA GLY A 758 21.41 11.86 -7.86
C GLY A 758 20.07 12.61 -7.93
N VAL A 759 20.05 13.94 -8.05
CA VAL A 759 18.82 14.74 -8.19
C VAL A 759 18.85 15.55 -9.49
N PHE A 760 17.99 15.22 -10.46
CA PHE A 760 18.04 15.81 -11.80
C PHE A 760 16.64 15.97 -12.43
N ASN A 761 16.52 16.75 -13.50
CA ASN A 761 15.26 16.98 -14.23
C ASN A 761 15.34 16.47 -15.69
N ASP A 762 14.26 16.64 -16.45
CA ASP A 762 14.19 16.23 -17.87
C ASP A 762 15.31 16.86 -18.72
N ASP A 763 15.65 18.13 -18.50
CA ASP A 763 16.69 18.85 -19.28
C ASP A 763 18.09 18.32 -18.99
N ASP A 764 18.39 18.05 -17.71
CA ASP A 764 19.62 17.42 -17.27
C ASP A 764 19.77 16.02 -17.87
N PHE A 765 18.69 15.24 -17.89
CA PHE A 765 18.69 13.91 -18.45
C PHE A 765 18.97 13.90 -19.96
N ILE A 766 18.39 14.84 -20.71
CA ILE A 766 18.69 15.05 -22.14
C ILE A 766 20.16 15.43 -22.34
N SER A 767 20.73 16.27 -21.45
CA SER A 767 22.15 16.61 -21.47
C SER A 767 23.04 15.37 -21.30
N PHE A 768 22.68 14.46 -20.39
CA PHE A 768 23.44 13.22 -20.20
C PHE A 768 23.39 12.31 -21.44
N LEU A 769 22.21 12.17 -22.08
CA LEU A 769 22.05 11.40 -23.32
C LEU A 769 22.92 11.95 -24.46
N ARG A 770 23.05 13.28 -24.58
CA ARG A 770 23.96 13.90 -25.55
C ARG A 770 25.42 13.56 -25.29
N LYS A 771 25.85 13.49 -24.02
CA LYS A 771 27.23 13.15 -23.64
C LYS A 771 27.59 11.71 -24.01
N ILE A 772 26.65 10.77 -23.93
CA ILE A 772 26.85 9.38 -24.36
C ILE A 772 26.60 9.15 -25.86
N LYS A 773 26.44 10.21 -26.65
CA LYS A 773 26.24 10.17 -28.13
C LYS A 773 25.03 9.33 -28.58
N VAL A 774 23.99 9.26 -27.77
CA VAL A 774 22.71 8.65 -28.14
C VAL A 774 21.96 9.56 -29.12
N ASP A 775 21.43 9.00 -30.21
CA ASP A 775 20.58 9.74 -31.15
C ASP A 775 19.23 10.08 -30.51
N LEU A 776 18.94 11.39 -30.43
CA LEU A 776 17.74 11.97 -29.78
C LEU A 776 16.66 12.36 -30.79
N SER A 777 16.74 11.85 -32.03
CA SER A 777 15.88 12.24 -33.15
C SER A 777 14.38 11.95 -33.00
N SER A 778 13.92 11.28 -31.93
CA SER A 778 12.49 11.03 -31.69
C SER A 778 12.01 11.43 -30.28
N GLU A 779 10.88 12.14 -30.20
CA GLU A 779 10.14 12.39 -28.95
C GLU A 779 9.82 11.10 -28.17
N LYS A 780 9.84 9.94 -28.85
CA LYS A 780 9.65 8.60 -28.27
C LYS A 780 10.71 8.22 -27.22
N VAL A 781 11.96 8.66 -27.40
CA VAL A 781 13.06 8.40 -26.43
C VAL A 781 12.85 9.17 -25.13
N LYS A 782 12.24 10.36 -25.20
CA LYS A 782 11.94 11.17 -24.01
C LYS A 782 10.89 10.48 -23.15
N ASN A 783 9.79 9.98 -23.75
CA ASN A 783 8.71 9.32 -23.03
C ASN A 783 9.07 7.92 -22.51
N SER A 784 9.92 7.17 -23.23
CA SER A 784 10.35 5.83 -22.81
C SER A 784 11.37 5.80 -21.69
N LEU A 785 12.05 6.91 -21.43
CA LEU A 785 13.09 7.01 -20.39
C LEU A 785 12.64 7.69 -19.10
N ARG A 786 11.43 8.28 -19.06
CA ARG A 786 10.81 8.77 -17.83
C ARG A 786 10.60 7.68 -16.79
N ASP A 787 10.48 6.44 -17.25
CA ASP A 787 10.24 5.29 -16.40
C ASP A 787 11.48 4.40 -16.31
N ASN A 788 12.12 4.45 -15.13
CA ASN A 788 13.35 3.72 -14.86
C ASN A 788 13.28 3.10 -13.45
N PRO A 789 13.74 1.85 -13.27
CA PRO A 789 13.75 1.19 -11.97
C PRO A 789 14.67 1.87 -10.94
N PHE A 790 15.65 2.67 -11.36
CA PHE A 790 16.63 3.30 -10.45
C PHE A 790 16.15 4.62 -9.85
N PHE A 791 15.22 5.35 -10.49
CA PHE A 791 14.77 6.67 -10.04
C PHE A 791 13.24 6.78 -9.87
N CYS A 792 12.82 7.76 -9.08
CA CYS A 792 11.43 8.15 -8.86
C CYS A 792 11.31 9.68 -8.85
N LEU A 793 10.09 10.20 -9.01
CA LEU A 793 9.83 11.64 -8.91
C LEU A 793 9.66 12.05 -7.43
N ASP A 794 10.34 13.12 -7.03
CA ASP A 794 10.12 13.78 -5.76
C ASP A 794 8.87 14.67 -5.79
N LYS A 795 8.53 15.29 -4.64
CA LYS A 795 7.35 16.17 -4.52
C LYS A 795 7.40 17.39 -5.44
N ASN A 796 8.57 17.75 -5.94
CA ASN A 796 8.81 18.90 -6.80
C ASN A 796 8.87 18.50 -8.28
N GLY A 797 8.67 17.21 -8.62
CA GLY A 797 8.75 16.69 -9.97
C GLY A 797 10.17 16.48 -10.50
N SER A 798 11.18 16.45 -9.63
CA SER A 798 12.57 16.10 -9.99
C SER A 798 12.82 14.59 -9.81
N TYR A 799 13.66 14.00 -10.64
CA TYR A 799 14.08 12.61 -10.49
C TYR A 799 15.11 12.48 -9.38
N VAL A 800 14.90 11.51 -8.49
CA VAL A 800 15.82 11.15 -7.41
C VAL A 800 16.04 9.64 -7.45
N PHE A 801 17.27 9.18 -7.16
CA PHE A 801 17.51 7.75 -6.97
C PHE A 801 16.58 7.20 -5.87
N ARG A 802 15.97 6.04 -6.14
CA ARG A 802 15.01 5.43 -5.21
C ARG A 802 15.63 5.03 -3.88
N PHE A 803 16.93 4.76 -3.88
CA PHE A 803 17.71 4.39 -2.71
C PHE A 803 19.07 5.11 -2.72
N ASP A 804 19.51 5.56 -1.55
CA ASP A 804 20.76 6.32 -1.39
C ASP A 804 22.01 5.52 -1.81
N PHE A 805 21.95 4.19 -1.67
CA PHE A 805 23.06 3.33 -2.08
C PHE A 805 23.28 3.34 -3.60
N TYR A 806 22.24 3.54 -4.43
CA TYR A 806 22.44 3.64 -5.89
C TYR A 806 23.30 4.84 -6.26
N ASN A 807 23.08 5.98 -5.60
CA ASN A 807 23.90 7.16 -5.81
C ASN A 807 25.38 6.85 -5.51
N SER A 808 25.65 6.19 -4.39
CA SER A 808 27.01 5.76 -4.03
C SER A 808 27.57 4.71 -5.01
N ALA A 809 26.73 3.79 -5.48
CA ALA A 809 27.10 2.73 -6.40
C ALA A 809 27.53 3.25 -7.77
N PHE A 810 26.73 4.13 -8.34
CA PHE A 810 27.05 4.74 -9.62
C PHE A 810 28.25 5.70 -9.53
N LYS A 811 28.52 6.31 -8.36
CA LYS A 811 29.77 7.07 -8.12
C LYS A 811 31.01 6.18 -8.12
N TYR A 812 31.04 5.06 -7.40
CA TYR A 812 32.21 4.18 -7.45
C TYR A 812 32.33 3.48 -8.82
N ASN A 813 31.23 3.22 -9.52
CA ASN A 813 31.26 2.71 -10.89
C ASN A 813 31.86 3.71 -11.89
N ALA A 814 31.58 5.02 -11.72
CA ALA A 814 32.21 6.08 -12.49
C ALA A 814 33.74 6.09 -12.28
N ILE A 815 34.18 6.01 -11.01
CA ILE A 815 35.60 5.97 -10.66
C ILE A 815 36.26 4.70 -11.22
N TYR A 816 35.63 3.54 -11.05
CA TYR A 816 36.12 2.27 -11.59
C TYR A 816 36.24 2.30 -13.12
N SER A 817 35.24 2.85 -13.81
CA SER A 817 35.25 3.00 -15.27
C SER A 817 36.45 3.85 -15.73
N LYS A 818 36.74 4.96 -15.04
CA LYS A 818 37.92 5.80 -15.32
C LYS A 818 39.25 5.06 -15.09
N ILE A 819 39.31 4.20 -14.07
CA ILE A 819 40.51 3.40 -13.75
C ILE A 819 40.75 2.32 -14.80
N VAL A 820 39.70 1.64 -15.26
CA VAL A 820 39.84 0.49 -16.16
C VAL A 820 40.09 0.92 -17.62
N ASP A 821 39.39 1.95 -18.08
CA ASP A 821 39.45 2.47 -19.45
C ASP A 821 39.76 3.97 -19.46
N GLU A 822 40.79 4.35 -20.23
CA GLU A 822 41.19 5.76 -20.43
C GLU A 822 40.09 6.56 -21.15
N SER A 823 39.31 5.90 -22.02
CA SER A 823 38.13 6.48 -22.68
C SER A 823 36.80 6.28 -21.94
N GLY A 824 36.85 5.78 -20.70
CA GLY A 824 35.68 5.50 -19.88
C GLY A 824 34.95 6.75 -19.41
N TYR A 825 34.85 6.95 -18.10
CA TYR A 825 34.27 8.19 -17.56
C TYR A 825 35.24 9.37 -17.77
N SER A 826 34.77 10.52 -18.26
CA SER A 826 35.64 11.67 -18.52
C SER A 826 35.98 12.44 -17.25
N LEU A 827 37.20 12.99 -17.17
CA LEU A 827 37.57 13.85 -16.04
C LEU A 827 36.80 15.18 -16.14
N SER A 828 36.05 15.50 -15.09
CA SER A 828 35.25 16.72 -14.96
C SER A 828 35.45 17.36 -13.59
N ASP A 829 35.09 18.65 -13.47
CA ASP A 829 35.06 19.35 -12.16
C ASP A 829 34.26 18.56 -11.12
N SER A 830 33.14 17.95 -11.51
CA SER A 830 32.29 17.12 -10.64
C SER A 830 32.97 15.82 -10.20
N LEU A 831 33.72 15.14 -11.08
CA LEU A 831 34.47 13.94 -10.73
C LEU A 831 35.62 14.27 -9.76
N ILE A 832 36.36 15.37 -10.00
CA ILE A 832 37.41 15.84 -9.09
C ILE A 832 36.80 16.15 -7.72
N ASN A 833 35.66 16.83 -7.68
CA ASN A 833 34.95 17.11 -6.43
C ASN A 833 34.54 15.82 -5.69
N THR A 834 34.03 14.82 -6.42
CA THR A 834 33.68 13.50 -5.87
C THR A 834 34.91 12.80 -5.27
N LEU A 835 36.02 12.78 -6.01
CA LEU A 835 37.31 12.21 -5.54
C LEU A 835 37.88 12.97 -4.33
N SER A 836 37.64 14.28 -4.23
CA SER A 836 38.17 15.12 -3.16
C SER A 836 37.36 15.01 -1.87
N ASN A 837 36.03 15.16 -1.98
CA ASN A 837 35.15 15.39 -0.83
C ASN A 837 34.39 14.13 -0.39
N GLU A 838 34.08 13.22 -1.30
CA GLU A 838 33.25 12.04 -1.02
C GLU A 838 34.05 10.73 -0.95
N PHE A 839 35.14 10.62 -1.74
CA PHE A 839 36.01 9.45 -1.78
C PHE A 839 37.07 9.41 -0.66
N LYS A 840 36.65 9.70 0.57
CA LYS A 840 37.54 9.70 1.75
C LYS A 840 37.76 8.29 2.29
N PHE A 841 38.85 8.10 3.05
CA PHE A 841 39.16 6.82 3.69
C PHE A 841 37.94 6.25 4.45
N ASN A 842 37.59 4.99 4.17
CA ASN A 842 36.44 4.29 4.73
C ASN A 842 35.05 4.91 4.47
N SER A 843 34.89 5.83 3.50
CA SER A 843 33.56 6.23 3.02
C SER A 843 32.84 5.07 2.30
N ILE A 844 31.54 5.20 2.06
CA ILE A 844 30.73 4.17 1.36
C ILE A 844 31.31 3.91 -0.04
N ILE A 845 31.63 4.97 -0.78
CA ILE A 845 32.23 4.90 -2.12
C ILE A 845 33.62 4.23 -2.06
N PHE A 846 34.43 4.57 -1.05
CA PHE A 846 35.76 3.99 -0.85
C PHE A 846 35.69 2.47 -0.57
N ARG A 847 34.79 2.04 0.32
CA ARG A 847 34.59 0.62 0.63
C ARG A 847 33.99 -0.14 -0.56
N GLY A 848 33.01 0.46 -1.25
CA GLY A 848 32.38 -0.10 -2.44
C GLY A 848 33.41 -0.37 -3.54
N LEU A 849 34.24 0.62 -3.87
CA LEU A 849 35.32 0.45 -4.85
C LEU A 849 36.36 -0.57 -4.40
N LYS A 850 36.73 -0.57 -3.12
CA LYS A 850 37.68 -1.54 -2.55
C LYS A 850 37.18 -2.97 -2.68
N ASN A 851 35.93 -3.23 -2.36
CA ASN A 851 35.33 -4.55 -2.48
C ASN A 851 35.24 -4.97 -3.95
N LYS A 852 34.80 -4.06 -4.82
CA LYS A 852 34.76 -4.29 -6.27
C LYS A 852 36.12 -4.69 -6.85
N ILE A 853 37.20 -4.02 -6.47
CA ILE A 853 38.55 -4.38 -6.94
C ILE A 853 38.98 -5.77 -6.46
N LYS A 854 38.59 -6.20 -5.25
CA LYS A 854 38.91 -7.55 -4.76
C LYS A 854 38.25 -8.65 -5.60
N ASP A 855 37.07 -8.38 -6.15
CA ASP A 855 36.31 -9.31 -6.98
C ASP A 855 36.77 -9.28 -8.47
N SER A 856 37.76 -8.45 -8.81
CA SER A 856 38.30 -8.30 -10.16
C SER A 856 39.47 -9.26 -10.41
N ASP A 857 39.57 -9.76 -11.65
CA ASP A 857 40.68 -10.62 -12.08
C ASP A 857 41.99 -9.86 -12.33
N LYS A 858 42.02 -8.53 -12.14
CA LYS A 858 43.19 -7.69 -12.43
C LYS A 858 44.13 -7.59 -11.24
N GLY A 859 45.44 -7.71 -11.48
CA GLY A 859 46.46 -7.60 -10.44
C GLY A 859 46.70 -6.16 -9.96
N PHE A 860 47.28 -6.00 -8.76
CA PHE A 860 47.60 -4.69 -8.16
C PHE A 860 48.43 -3.78 -9.09
N GLU A 861 49.37 -4.33 -9.85
CA GLU A 861 50.21 -3.58 -10.81
C GLU A 861 49.38 -2.87 -11.89
N PHE A 862 48.28 -3.47 -12.35
CA PHE A 862 47.37 -2.83 -13.32
C PHE A 862 46.76 -1.56 -12.72
N TYR A 863 46.27 -1.64 -11.48
CA TYR A 863 45.67 -0.50 -10.80
C TYR A 863 46.70 0.59 -10.48
N LEU A 864 47.93 0.18 -10.15
CA LEU A 864 49.04 1.09 -9.89
C LEU A 864 49.38 1.93 -11.14
N ASP A 865 49.51 1.32 -12.33
CA ASP A 865 49.74 2.04 -13.60
C ASP A 865 48.57 2.98 -13.96
N ARG A 866 47.33 2.48 -13.86
CA ARG A 866 46.14 3.25 -14.21
C ARG A 866 45.93 4.45 -13.30
N ILE A 867 46.10 4.29 -12.00
CA ILE A 867 45.97 5.42 -11.06
C ILE A 867 47.11 6.41 -11.25
N LYS A 868 48.34 5.98 -11.59
CA LYS A 868 49.43 6.91 -11.96
C LYS A 868 49.03 7.82 -13.12
N LYS A 869 48.42 7.26 -14.16
CA LYS A 869 47.92 8.05 -15.30
C LYS A 869 46.82 9.03 -14.90
N ILE A 870 45.89 8.61 -14.05
CA ILE A 870 44.84 9.50 -13.52
C ILE A 870 45.43 10.64 -12.69
N VAL A 871 46.43 10.37 -11.86
CA VAL A 871 47.12 11.41 -11.08
C VAL A 871 47.72 12.46 -12.02
N LEU A 872 48.45 12.04 -13.06
CA LEU A 872 49.01 12.94 -14.07
C LEU A 872 47.91 13.73 -14.83
N GLU A 873 46.77 13.11 -15.11
CA GLU A 873 45.64 13.76 -15.76
C GLU A 873 45.01 14.83 -14.86
N ILE A 874 44.84 14.57 -13.56
CA ILE A 874 44.30 15.52 -12.57
C ILE A 874 45.24 16.72 -12.40
N GLU A 875 46.55 16.49 -12.35
CA GLU A 875 47.55 17.56 -12.24
C GLU A 875 47.48 18.50 -13.45
N ASN A 876 47.36 17.95 -14.65
CA ASN A 876 47.30 18.70 -15.90
C ASN A 876 45.91 19.25 -16.26
N TYR A 877 44.87 18.87 -15.52
CA TYR A 877 43.49 19.28 -15.80
C TYR A 877 43.34 20.81 -15.74
N LYS A 878 42.72 21.45 -16.73
CA LYS A 878 42.42 22.89 -16.68
C LYS A 878 40.96 23.07 -16.31
N ALA A 879 40.72 23.53 -15.08
CA ALA A 879 39.36 23.76 -14.60
C ALA A 879 38.74 25.01 -15.23
N ASN A 880 37.41 25.07 -15.26
CA ASN A 880 36.67 26.20 -15.81
C ASN A 880 36.86 27.49 -14.98
N GLU A 881 37.09 27.36 -13.67
CA GLU A 881 37.44 28.46 -12.76
C GLU A 881 38.78 28.15 -12.05
N ASN A 882 39.83 28.91 -12.41
CA ASN A 882 41.17 28.78 -11.81
C ASN A 882 41.29 29.63 -10.53
N ASN A 883 40.54 29.26 -9.49
CA ASN A 883 40.68 29.84 -8.15
C ASN A 883 41.50 28.91 -7.23
N TYR A 884 42.02 29.46 -6.13
CA TYR A 884 42.82 28.70 -5.14
C TYR A 884 42.12 27.42 -4.65
N GLY A 885 40.79 27.45 -4.49
CA GLY A 885 39.99 26.30 -4.08
C GLY A 885 40.08 25.12 -5.05
N THR A 886 40.12 25.37 -6.36
CA THR A 886 40.20 24.32 -7.38
C THR A 886 41.54 23.61 -7.38
N ILE A 887 42.63 24.32 -7.09
CA ILE A 887 43.97 23.74 -6.93
C ILE A 887 44.01 22.82 -5.70
N PHE A 888 43.41 23.26 -4.59
CA PHE A 888 43.36 22.47 -3.37
C PHE A 888 42.54 21.18 -3.53
N LEU A 889 41.37 21.25 -4.21
CA LEU A 889 40.56 20.06 -4.51
C LEU A 889 41.36 19.02 -5.30
N LYS A 890 42.13 19.41 -6.33
CA LYS A 890 43.00 18.46 -7.06
C LYS A 890 44.00 17.75 -6.15
N LYS A 891 44.66 18.49 -5.25
CA LYS A 891 45.60 17.92 -4.28
C LYS A 891 44.91 16.91 -3.35
N LEU A 892 43.71 17.23 -2.88
CA LEU A 892 42.87 16.32 -2.08
C LEU A 892 42.47 15.06 -2.86
N ALA A 893 42.03 15.19 -4.11
CA ALA A 893 41.69 14.05 -4.96
C ALA A 893 42.88 13.10 -5.13
N ILE A 894 44.08 13.63 -5.39
CA ILE A 894 45.31 12.83 -5.51
C ILE A 894 45.64 12.16 -4.17
N SER A 895 45.56 12.87 -3.05
CA SER A 895 45.75 12.30 -1.70
C SER A 895 44.83 11.10 -1.46
N ASN A 896 43.53 11.25 -1.74
CA ASN A 896 42.55 10.16 -1.57
C ASN A 896 42.84 8.94 -2.47
N LEU A 897 43.29 9.16 -3.72
CA LEU A 897 43.70 8.08 -4.62
C LEU A 897 44.94 7.33 -4.11
N VAL A 898 45.93 8.05 -3.55
CA VAL A 898 47.12 7.43 -2.94
C VAL A 898 46.73 6.59 -1.73
N VAL A 899 45.88 7.15 -0.84
CA VAL A 899 45.36 6.42 0.33
C VAL A 899 44.59 5.17 -0.10
N PHE A 900 43.80 5.27 -1.17
CA PHE A 900 43.08 4.13 -1.73
C PHE A 900 44.01 3.04 -2.26
N LEU A 901 45.02 3.40 -3.08
CA LEU A 901 46.04 2.48 -3.59
C LEU A 901 46.76 1.73 -2.46
N ILE A 902 47.19 2.45 -1.42
CA ILE A 902 47.82 1.83 -0.25
C ILE A 902 46.87 0.84 0.42
N SER A 903 45.58 1.18 0.51
CA SER A 903 44.58 0.33 1.17
C SER A 903 44.27 -0.98 0.43
N ILE A 904 44.54 -1.05 -0.89
CA ILE A 904 44.36 -2.25 -1.73
C ILE A 904 45.68 -2.95 -2.05
N SER A 905 46.81 -2.43 -1.57
CA SER A 905 48.13 -2.97 -1.89
C SER A 905 48.39 -4.33 -1.26
N ASP A 906 49.11 -5.18 -2.00
CA ASP A 906 49.60 -6.46 -1.51
C ASP A 906 50.85 -6.29 -0.65
N ASN A 907 51.11 -7.23 0.27
CA ASN A 907 52.31 -7.24 1.14
C ASN A 907 53.67 -7.16 0.39
N LYS A 908 53.69 -7.34 -0.94
CA LYS A 908 54.87 -7.21 -1.80
C LYS A 908 55.29 -5.75 -2.03
N PHE A 909 54.35 -4.81 -1.97
CA PHE A 909 54.58 -3.39 -2.22
C PHE A 909 54.54 -2.62 -0.90
N SER A 910 55.71 -2.17 -0.42
CA SER A 910 55.77 -1.23 0.69
C SER A 910 55.21 0.13 0.27
N ASN A 911 54.59 0.86 1.19
CA ASN A 911 54.03 2.20 0.95
C ASN A 911 55.03 3.14 0.23
N SER A 912 56.32 3.10 0.61
CA SER A 912 57.37 3.88 -0.03
C SER A 912 57.65 3.50 -1.49
N LYS A 913 57.46 2.23 -1.87
CA LYS A 913 57.61 1.81 -3.28
C LYS A 913 56.46 2.35 -4.12
N ILE A 914 55.24 2.35 -3.57
CA ILE A 914 54.07 2.95 -4.22
C ILE A 914 54.30 4.45 -4.41
N LEU A 915 54.76 5.14 -3.36
CA LEU A 915 55.08 6.57 -3.42
C LEU A 915 56.13 6.88 -4.50
N LYS A 916 57.25 6.15 -4.53
CA LYS A 916 58.28 6.31 -5.59
C LYS A 916 57.68 6.07 -6.97
N TYR A 917 56.96 4.97 -7.15
CA TYR A 917 56.39 4.64 -8.45
C TYR A 917 55.45 5.75 -9.00
N LEU A 918 54.65 6.36 -8.13
CA LEU A 918 53.70 7.40 -8.52
C LEU A 918 54.35 8.75 -8.80
N PHE A 919 55.30 9.19 -7.97
CA PHE A 919 55.75 10.59 -7.91
C PHE A 919 57.24 10.81 -8.18
N GLU A 920 58.01 9.75 -8.47
CA GLU A 920 59.44 9.88 -8.80
C GLU A 920 59.63 10.59 -10.15
N ASP A 921 60.34 11.71 -10.10
CA ASP A 921 60.85 12.41 -11.27
C ASP A 921 62.14 11.71 -11.73
N THR A 922 62.00 10.81 -12.70
CA THR A 922 63.10 10.02 -13.23
C THR A 922 64.16 10.85 -13.96
N GLU A 923 63.84 12.08 -14.38
CA GLU A 923 64.81 12.95 -15.06
C GLU A 923 65.74 13.66 -14.07
N GLN A 924 65.22 14.00 -12.89
CA GLN A 924 65.97 14.71 -11.84
C GLN A 924 66.64 13.76 -10.83
N SER A 925 66.18 12.52 -10.74
CA SER A 925 66.73 11.50 -9.84
C SER A 925 68.15 11.08 -10.26
N ARG A 926 69.04 10.89 -9.28
CA ARG A 926 70.47 10.52 -9.50
C ARG A 926 70.90 9.45 -8.52
N ASP A 927 71.60 8.43 -9.01
CA ASP A 927 72.14 7.31 -8.24
C ASP A 927 71.08 6.68 -7.29
N GLU A 928 71.30 6.73 -5.97
CA GLU A 928 70.40 6.17 -4.94
C GLU A 928 69.34 7.18 -4.42
N LEU A 929 69.36 8.44 -4.87
CA LEU A 929 68.47 9.51 -4.39
C LEU A 929 67.29 9.75 -5.35
N ALA A 930 66.08 9.43 -4.89
CA ALA A 930 64.84 9.60 -5.66
C ALA A 930 64.25 11.00 -5.46
N VAL A 931 64.04 11.76 -6.53
CA VAL A 931 63.36 13.07 -6.48
C VAL A 931 61.86 12.83 -6.57
N ILE A 932 61.11 13.24 -5.55
CA ILE A 932 59.66 13.07 -5.45
C ILE A 932 58.99 14.42 -5.71
N ASN A 933 58.21 14.52 -6.78
CA ASN A 933 57.52 15.74 -7.20
C ASN A 933 56.00 15.58 -7.10
N GLY A 934 55.32 16.54 -6.49
CA GLY A 934 53.85 16.56 -6.46
C GLY A 934 53.22 15.53 -5.51
N PHE A 935 53.93 15.10 -4.47
CA PHE A 935 53.34 14.20 -3.47
C PHE A 935 52.39 14.98 -2.54
N TYR A 936 51.12 14.61 -2.57
CA TYR A 936 50.07 15.21 -1.73
C TYR A 936 49.52 14.17 -0.74
N PHE A 937 49.50 14.53 0.55
CA PHE A 937 49.01 13.65 1.62
C PHE A 937 48.31 14.49 2.69
N ILE A 938 47.00 14.65 2.51
CA ILE A 938 46.14 15.62 3.21
C ILE A 938 44.97 14.88 3.89
N ASP A 939 44.63 15.28 5.13
CA ASP A 939 43.48 14.80 5.91
C ASP A 939 43.43 13.28 6.10
N VAL A 940 44.58 12.67 6.40
CA VAL A 940 44.68 11.21 6.52
C VAL A 940 44.38 10.77 7.95
N PRO A 941 43.33 9.97 8.19
CA PRO A 941 42.90 9.65 9.54
C PRO A 941 43.87 8.72 10.25
N ILE A 942 44.03 8.91 11.56
CA ILE A 942 44.94 8.11 12.39
C ILE A 942 44.61 6.60 12.36
N ILE A 943 43.36 6.25 12.07
CA ILE A 943 42.92 4.85 12.02
C ILE A 943 43.49 4.09 10.80
N SER A 944 43.97 4.81 9.78
CA SER A 944 44.58 4.24 8.58
C SER A 944 45.91 3.56 8.85
N LYS A 945 46.66 4.01 9.88
CA LYS A 945 48.00 3.53 10.27
C LYS A 945 49.01 3.50 9.11
N ILE A 946 48.82 4.35 8.11
CA ILE A 946 49.75 4.46 6.98
C ILE A 946 51.03 5.13 7.50
N THR A 947 52.17 4.52 7.21
CA THR A 947 53.51 5.07 7.49
C THR A 947 54.40 4.91 6.26
N PHE A 948 55.38 5.80 6.10
CA PHE A 948 56.32 5.77 4.98
C PHE A 948 57.76 5.70 5.49
N ASP A 949 58.60 5.05 4.71
CA ASP A 949 60.04 5.20 4.76
C ASP A 949 60.50 6.20 3.69
N PHE A 950 60.90 7.38 4.12
CA PHE A 950 61.35 8.49 3.25
C PHE A 950 62.87 8.49 3.02
N SER A 951 63.57 7.45 3.44
CA SER A 951 65.02 7.30 3.26
C SER A 951 65.45 7.47 1.80
N ASN A 952 66.51 8.25 1.57
CA ASN A 952 67.06 8.58 0.24
C ASN A 952 66.03 9.20 -0.73
N MET A 953 65.22 10.16 -0.25
CA MET A 953 64.26 10.88 -1.08
C MET A 953 64.42 12.41 -0.96
N TYR A 954 64.30 13.12 -2.08
CA TYR A 954 64.29 14.58 -2.15
C TYR A 954 62.92 15.08 -2.63
N PHE A 955 62.18 15.80 -1.79
CA PHE A 955 60.81 16.21 -2.04
C PHE A 955 60.72 17.64 -2.59
N ILE A 956 59.95 17.80 -3.67
CA ILE A 956 59.61 19.09 -4.31
C ILE A 956 58.10 19.17 -4.57
N ASN A 957 57.53 20.38 -4.47
CA ASN A 957 56.11 20.69 -4.65
C ASN A 957 55.14 19.80 -3.86
N CYS A 958 55.56 19.28 -2.70
CA CYS A 958 54.76 18.38 -1.89
C CYS A 958 53.83 19.15 -0.94
N HIS A 959 52.68 18.56 -0.60
CA HIS A 959 51.77 19.12 0.41
C HIS A 959 51.34 18.04 1.40
N ILE A 960 51.79 18.16 2.63
CA ILE A 960 51.44 17.26 3.74
C ILE A 960 50.69 18.07 4.77
N ASP A 961 49.43 17.72 5.03
CA ASP A 961 48.60 18.44 5.98
C ASP A 961 47.73 17.46 6.78
N ASN A 962 47.64 17.66 8.09
CA ASN A 962 46.82 16.85 8.99
C ASN A 962 47.08 15.33 8.85
N TYR A 963 48.36 14.93 8.94
CA TYR A 963 48.83 13.54 8.86
C TYR A 963 49.52 13.11 10.18
N PRO A 964 48.77 12.52 11.14
CA PRO A 964 49.30 12.25 12.48
C PRO A 964 50.47 11.26 12.53
N GLN A 965 50.50 10.27 11.62
CA GLN A 965 51.57 9.26 11.54
C GLN A 965 52.86 9.77 10.89
N PHE A 966 52.93 11.04 10.48
CA PHE A 966 54.16 11.62 9.94
C PHE A 966 55.36 11.43 10.89
N LEU A 967 55.11 11.49 12.20
CA LEU A 967 56.14 11.30 13.24
C LEU A 967 56.67 9.87 13.34
N ASP A 968 55.90 8.89 12.84
CA ASP A 968 56.27 7.48 12.83
C ASP A 968 56.97 7.08 11.51
N CYS A 969 57.11 7.99 10.54
CA CYS A 969 57.85 7.76 9.31
C CYS A 969 59.38 7.71 9.55
N SER A 970 60.11 6.96 8.73
CA SER A 970 61.58 6.88 8.80
C SER A 970 62.27 7.83 7.84
N PHE A 971 63.37 8.43 8.29
CA PHE A 971 64.18 9.42 7.57
C PHE A 971 65.67 9.08 7.72
N LEU A 972 66.47 9.42 6.71
CA LEU A 972 67.93 9.45 6.77
C LEU A 972 68.44 10.89 6.58
N ASP A 973 69.72 11.13 6.81
CA ASP A 973 70.36 12.43 6.56
C ASP A 973 70.29 12.85 5.08
N THR A 974 70.09 11.89 4.17
CA THR A 974 69.89 12.09 2.73
C THR A 974 68.47 12.51 2.35
N THR A 975 67.50 12.41 3.27
CA THR A 975 66.11 12.81 3.03
C THR A 975 65.97 14.32 3.17
N PHE A 976 65.37 15.00 2.19
CA PHE A 976 65.20 16.46 2.25
C PHE A 976 63.89 16.95 1.65
N PHE A 977 63.22 17.88 2.34
CA PHE A 977 62.06 18.63 1.85
C PHE A 977 62.45 20.07 1.57
N ASP A 978 62.28 20.51 0.32
CA ASP A 978 62.71 21.83 -0.11
C ASP A 978 61.69 22.96 0.15
N ARG A 979 62.09 24.20 -0.13
CA ARG A 979 61.26 25.40 0.03
C ARG A 979 59.93 25.43 -0.76
N SER A 980 59.73 24.52 -1.70
CA SER A 980 58.51 24.40 -2.50
C SER A 980 57.46 23.49 -1.86
N CYS A 981 57.85 22.73 -0.83
CA CYS A 981 56.95 21.90 -0.06
C CYS A 981 56.20 22.70 1.01
N ASP A 982 55.01 22.22 1.36
CA ASP A 982 54.17 22.72 2.45
C ASP A 982 53.86 21.57 3.40
N ILE A 983 54.20 21.74 4.68
CA ILE A 983 53.97 20.75 5.73
C ILE A 983 53.30 21.48 6.88
N SER A 984 52.09 21.08 7.24
CA SER A 984 51.31 21.72 8.30
C SER A 984 50.51 20.72 9.15
N ASN A 985 50.10 21.17 10.35
CA ASN A 985 49.22 20.46 11.26
C ASN A 985 49.70 19.03 11.62
N ILE A 986 50.98 18.89 11.99
CA ILE A 986 51.56 17.61 12.42
C ILE A 986 51.40 17.43 13.94
N TYR A 987 50.67 16.38 14.37
CA TYR A 987 50.44 16.09 15.79
C TYR A 987 50.28 14.59 16.07
N SER A 988 50.57 14.14 17.29
CA SER A 988 50.40 12.74 17.72
C SER A 988 49.84 12.64 19.14
N LYS A 989 48.88 11.72 19.35
CA LYS A 989 48.41 11.33 20.69
C LYS A 989 49.43 10.40 21.34
N GLY A 990 50.36 10.97 22.10
CA GLY A 990 51.40 10.23 22.83
C GLY A 990 52.73 10.26 22.10
N LEU A 991 53.39 11.42 22.12
CA LEU A 991 54.64 11.65 21.43
C LEU A 991 55.78 10.83 22.06
N ASP A 992 56.36 9.92 21.28
CA ASP A 992 57.56 9.16 21.66
C ASP A 992 58.77 9.73 20.92
N LEU A 993 59.48 10.65 21.57
CA LEU A 993 60.67 11.32 21.02
C LEU A 993 61.75 10.33 20.52
N LYS A 994 61.75 9.07 21.00
CA LYS A 994 62.71 8.05 20.56
C LYS A 994 62.38 7.45 19.19
N LYS A 995 61.13 7.53 18.73
CA LYS A 995 60.72 7.00 17.41
C LYS A 995 60.94 7.99 16.27
N ILE A 996 61.02 9.28 16.59
CA ILE A 996 61.22 10.33 15.60
C ILE A 996 62.63 10.22 15.03
N THR A 997 62.76 10.03 13.72
CA THR A 997 64.06 9.85 13.04
C THR A 997 64.60 11.14 12.39
N PHE A 998 63.74 12.07 11.99
CA PHE A 998 64.14 13.32 11.32
C PHE A 998 64.78 14.39 12.24
N SER A 999 65.50 15.33 11.65
CA SER A 999 66.18 16.47 12.28
C SER A 999 65.92 17.77 11.51
N LYS A 1000 66.40 18.92 12.02
CA LYS A 1000 66.32 20.20 11.29
C LYS A 1000 66.90 20.11 9.86
N ASN A 1001 67.96 19.31 9.66
CA ASN A 1001 68.65 19.21 8.37
C ASN A 1001 67.81 18.58 7.26
N ASN A 1002 66.69 17.92 7.60
CA ASN A 1002 65.81 17.29 6.62
C ASN A 1002 64.80 18.26 5.99
N PHE A 1003 64.74 19.53 6.43
CA PHE A 1003 63.76 20.50 5.99
C PHE A 1003 64.39 21.86 5.69
N ASP A 1004 63.91 22.54 4.64
CA ASP A 1004 64.25 23.93 4.36
C ASP A 1004 63.75 24.88 5.47
N ASP A 1005 64.52 25.93 5.77
CA ASP A 1005 64.19 26.91 6.82
C ASP A 1005 62.81 27.56 6.61
N LYS A 1006 62.33 27.68 5.36
CA LYS A 1006 61.00 28.21 5.07
C LYS A 1006 59.88 27.33 5.65
N ILE A 1007 59.98 26.01 5.53
CA ILE A 1007 58.98 25.06 6.06
C ILE A 1007 58.91 25.18 7.59
N LEU A 1008 60.07 25.28 8.23
CA LEU A 1008 60.19 25.43 9.67
C LEU A 1008 59.67 26.79 10.17
N SER A 1009 59.61 27.79 9.30
CA SER A 1009 59.05 29.11 9.60
C SER A 1009 57.54 29.22 9.36
N SER A 1010 56.96 28.36 8.52
CA SER A 1010 55.53 28.39 8.16
C SER A 1010 54.65 27.57 9.11
N ASP A 1011 55.14 26.45 9.62
CA ASP A 1011 54.41 25.60 10.58
C ASP A 1011 55.09 25.56 11.96
N ASN A 1012 54.40 26.12 12.95
CA ASN A 1012 54.84 26.10 14.35
C ASN A 1012 54.86 24.68 14.93
N SER A 1013 54.06 23.74 14.43
CA SER A 1013 53.93 22.40 15.01
C SER A 1013 55.18 21.53 14.76
N LEU A 1014 55.66 21.45 13.51
CA LEU A 1014 56.88 20.72 13.17
C LEU A 1014 58.13 21.33 13.83
N TYR A 1015 58.26 22.66 13.81
CA TYR A 1015 59.38 23.37 14.45
C TYR A 1015 59.43 23.16 15.97
N LYS A 1016 58.27 23.20 16.65
CA LYS A 1016 58.18 22.88 18.09
C LYS A 1016 58.64 21.44 18.37
N ILE A 1017 58.22 20.48 17.56
CA ILE A 1017 58.61 19.07 17.77
C ILE A 1017 60.13 18.87 17.58
N ILE A 1018 60.71 19.48 16.54
CA ILE A 1018 62.17 19.41 16.28
C ILE A 1018 62.95 20.08 17.41
N SER A 1019 62.54 21.27 17.85
CA SER A 1019 63.22 21.99 18.95
C SER A 1019 63.12 21.27 20.30
N ILE A 1020 62.01 20.57 20.58
CA ILE A 1020 61.88 19.70 21.77
C ILE A 1020 62.82 18.50 21.67
N LYS A 1021 62.92 17.87 20.49
CA LYS A 1021 63.82 16.72 20.26
C LYS A 1021 65.30 17.12 20.40
N GLU A 1022 65.72 18.22 19.77
CA GLU A 1022 67.11 18.70 19.78
C GLU A 1022 67.56 19.19 21.16
N SER A 1023 66.63 19.70 21.98
CA SER A 1023 66.91 20.08 23.36
C SER A 1023 66.91 18.90 24.35
N GLY A 1024 66.57 17.68 23.90
CA GLY A 1024 66.57 16.47 24.73
C GLY A 1024 65.68 16.53 25.97
N GLY A 1025 64.73 17.47 26.04
CA GLY A 1025 63.98 17.80 27.26
C GLY A 1025 64.79 18.50 28.37
N GLU A 1026 66.07 18.84 28.15
CA GLU A 1026 66.93 19.51 29.15
C GLU A 1026 66.50 20.95 29.42
N SER A 1027 65.84 21.62 28.47
CA SER A 1027 65.30 22.97 28.66
C SER A 1027 64.22 23.01 29.75
N MET A 1028 63.38 21.98 29.83
CA MET A 1028 62.31 21.84 30.82
C MET A 1028 62.83 21.57 32.23
N LEU A 1029 63.84 20.70 32.35
CA LEU A 1029 64.49 20.45 33.63
C LEU A 1029 65.20 21.69 34.16
N ASN A 1030 65.85 22.46 33.28
CA ASN A 1030 66.48 23.74 33.65
C ASN A 1030 65.45 24.83 33.99
N TYR A 1031 64.30 24.87 33.30
CA TYR A 1031 63.18 25.72 33.66
C TYR A 1031 62.69 25.40 35.08
N PHE A 1032 62.38 24.13 35.37
CA PHE A 1032 61.92 23.74 36.70
C PHE A 1032 62.97 23.95 37.80
N LYS A 1033 64.26 23.84 37.49
CA LYS A 1033 65.31 24.25 38.44
C LYS A 1033 65.24 25.72 38.77
N LYS A 1034 65.08 26.60 37.76
CA LYS A 1034 64.96 28.05 38.00
C LYS A 1034 63.67 28.37 38.74
N TYR A 1035 62.57 27.73 38.36
CA TYR A 1035 61.27 27.83 39.03
C TYR A 1035 61.37 27.44 40.52
N PHE A 1036 61.94 26.27 40.85
CA PHE A 1036 62.09 25.85 42.24
C PHE A 1036 63.18 26.62 43.01
N LYS A 1037 64.18 27.20 42.33
CA LYS A 1037 65.14 28.11 42.96
C LYS A 1037 64.48 29.37 43.51
N SER A 1038 63.36 29.83 42.96
CA SER A 1038 62.59 30.96 43.54
C SER A 1038 62.13 30.68 44.97
N PHE A 1039 61.98 29.42 45.37
CA PHE A 1039 61.65 29.04 46.75
C PHE A 1039 62.86 29.05 47.71
N THR A 1040 64.07 29.33 47.22
CA THR A 1040 65.29 29.31 48.04
C THR A 1040 65.73 30.71 48.47
N LYS A 1041 65.94 30.92 49.78
CA LYS A 1041 66.50 32.16 50.32
C LYS A 1041 67.59 31.80 51.35
N GLY A 1042 68.85 32.13 51.06
CA GLY A 1042 69.99 31.86 51.95
C GLY A 1042 70.21 30.38 52.28
N ASN A 1043 70.24 29.51 51.26
CA ASN A 1043 70.39 28.05 51.37
C ASN A 1043 69.29 27.28 52.14
N LYS A 1044 68.18 27.94 52.51
CA LYS A 1044 66.98 27.27 53.03
C LYS A 1044 65.81 27.40 52.04
N LEU A 1045 65.07 26.30 51.87
CA LEU A 1045 63.90 26.21 50.98
C LEU A 1045 62.65 26.59 51.78
N ASN A 1046 61.99 27.68 51.37
CA ASN A 1046 60.79 28.25 51.99
C ASN A 1046 59.53 27.58 51.45
N TYR A 1047 58.48 27.57 52.28
CA TYR A 1047 57.21 26.91 51.96
C TYR A 1047 56.26 27.84 51.19
N SER A 1048 56.14 29.11 51.59
CA SER A 1048 55.34 30.10 50.89
C SER A 1048 56.24 31.19 50.33
N ILE A 1049 56.01 31.59 49.09
CA ILE A 1049 56.63 32.76 48.47
C ILE A 1049 55.58 33.59 47.71
N PRO A 1050 55.79 34.90 47.54
CA PRO A 1050 54.93 35.71 46.69
C PRO A 1050 54.99 35.23 45.23
N ILE A 1051 53.86 35.14 44.53
CA ILE A 1051 53.83 34.68 43.12
C ILE A 1051 54.73 35.53 42.22
N ASN A 1052 54.82 36.84 42.47
CA ASN A 1052 55.67 37.76 41.70
C ASN A 1052 57.18 37.44 41.78
N SER A 1053 57.59 36.57 42.71
CA SER A 1053 58.98 36.12 42.86
C SER A 1053 59.32 34.82 42.11
N LEU A 1054 58.32 34.17 41.50
CA LEU A 1054 58.53 32.99 40.67
C LEU A 1054 59.27 33.35 39.38
N PHE A 1055 60.17 32.47 38.97
CA PHE A 1055 60.80 32.58 37.67
C PHE A 1055 59.75 32.33 36.57
N VAL A 1056 59.54 33.34 35.72
CA VAL A 1056 58.73 33.25 34.52
C VAL A 1056 59.66 33.29 33.32
N ASP A 1057 59.62 32.24 32.50
CA ASP A 1057 60.30 32.25 31.21
C ASP A 1057 59.33 32.82 30.17
N LYS A 1058 59.66 33.96 29.57
CA LYS A 1058 58.81 34.62 28.56
C LYS A 1058 58.72 33.83 27.25
N ASN A 1059 59.57 32.82 27.06
CA ASN A 1059 59.58 31.97 25.88
C ASN A 1059 58.68 30.72 26.03
N PHE A 1060 58.01 30.55 27.17
CA PHE A 1060 57.12 29.43 27.44
C PHE A 1060 55.69 29.79 27.03
N SER A 1061 55.03 28.97 26.20
CA SER A 1061 53.72 29.28 25.61
C SER A 1061 52.52 29.08 26.55
N LEU A 1062 52.72 28.49 27.73
CA LEU A 1062 51.68 28.25 28.73
C LEU A 1062 51.68 29.33 29.80
N GLU A 1063 50.50 29.71 30.26
CA GLU A 1063 50.40 30.70 31.35
C GLU A 1063 50.90 30.12 32.67
N MET A 1064 51.50 30.96 33.52
CA MET A 1064 51.99 30.55 34.84
C MET A 1064 50.90 29.91 35.71
N ASN A 1065 49.64 30.30 35.54
CA ASN A 1065 48.51 29.70 36.26
C ASN A 1065 48.26 28.25 35.84
N GLU A 1066 48.44 27.91 34.57
CA GLU A 1066 48.27 26.54 34.06
C GLU A 1066 49.39 25.63 34.58
N ILE A 1067 50.63 26.13 34.55
CA ILE A 1067 51.78 25.42 35.12
C ILE A 1067 51.56 25.17 36.61
N ASN A 1068 51.12 26.18 37.36
CA ASN A 1068 50.83 26.07 38.80
C ASN A 1068 49.68 25.09 39.08
N ASN A 1069 48.63 25.09 38.27
CA ASN A 1069 47.53 24.13 38.35
C ASN A 1069 48.03 22.70 38.18
N ILE A 1070 48.87 22.43 37.17
CA ILE A 1070 49.41 21.09 36.92
C ILE A 1070 50.32 20.64 38.06
N LEU A 1071 51.12 21.54 38.63
CA LEU A 1071 51.96 21.25 39.79
C LEU A 1071 51.12 20.99 41.05
N TYR A 1072 49.97 21.68 41.21
CA TYR A 1072 49.01 21.46 42.28
C TYR A 1072 48.31 20.09 42.15
N GLU A 1073 47.78 19.75 40.97
CA GLU A 1073 47.15 18.46 40.69
C GLU A 1073 48.09 17.27 40.95
N ASN A 1074 49.37 17.42 40.62
CA ASN A 1074 50.38 16.39 40.85
C ASN A 1074 50.96 16.42 42.28
N GLY A 1075 50.42 17.26 43.17
CA GLY A 1075 50.75 17.28 44.61
C GLY A 1075 52.09 17.91 44.97
N ILE A 1076 52.74 18.63 44.05
CA ILE A 1076 54.01 19.34 44.30
C ILE A 1076 53.74 20.64 45.09
N ILE A 1077 52.61 21.29 44.81
CA ILE A 1077 52.15 22.53 45.44
C ILE A 1077 50.89 22.22 46.25
N SER A 1078 50.75 22.80 47.44
CA SER A 1078 49.62 22.56 48.34
C SER A 1078 48.51 23.62 48.22
N SER A 1079 48.83 24.82 47.73
CA SER A 1079 47.89 25.91 47.46
C SER A 1079 48.58 27.01 46.67
N PHE A 1080 47.85 27.71 45.80
CA PHE A 1080 48.33 28.95 45.19
C PHE A 1080 47.16 29.95 45.08
N THR A 1081 47.36 31.17 45.57
CA THR A 1081 46.40 32.30 45.50
C THR A 1081 46.99 33.40 44.62
N LYS A 1082 46.27 34.48 44.32
CA LYS A 1082 46.80 35.59 43.50
C LYS A 1082 48.06 36.26 44.09
N GLU A 1083 48.30 36.10 45.39
CA GLU A 1083 49.40 36.77 46.10
C GLU A 1083 50.55 35.81 46.46
N GLU A 1084 50.25 34.57 46.85
CA GLU A 1084 51.24 33.62 47.36
C GLU A 1084 51.08 32.21 46.79
N ILE A 1085 52.19 31.48 46.69
CA ILE A 1085 52.24 30.07 46.31
C ILE A 1085 52.93 29.24 47.39
N THR A 1086 52.31 28.12 47.77
CA THR A 1086 52.78 27.28 48.88
C THR A 1086 53.15 25.87 48.43
N MET A 1087 54.40 25.47 48.62
CA MET A 1087 54.92 24.15 48.30
C MET A 1087 54.48 23.09 49.32
N ASN A 1088 54.13 21.90 48.84
CA ASN A 1088 53.75 20.80 49.71
C ASN A 1088 54.93 20.31 50.55
N SER A 1089 54.71 20.15 51.86
CA SER A 1089 55.75 19.79 52.82
C SER A 1089 56.39 18.42 52.55
N SER A 1090 55.65 17.48 51.98
CA SER A 1090 56.12 16.13 51.60
C SER A 1090 57.12 16.15 50.43
N CYS A 1091 57.05 17.17 49.57
CA CYS A 1091 57.89 17.29 48.38
C CYS A 1091 59.22 18.02 48.65
N LYS A 1092 59.42 18.61 49.84
CA LYS A 1092 60.60 19.40 50.20
C LYS A 1092 61.93 18.67 49.99
N ASN A 1093 62.04 17.44 50.50
CA ASN A 1093 63.26 16.65 50.36
C ASN A 1093 63.50 16.22 48.90
N LYS A 1094 62.43 15.99 48.14
CA LYS A 1094 62.51 15.62 46.72
C LYS A 1094 62.96 16.81 45.87
N VAL A 1095 62.36 17.98 46.06
CA VAL A 1095 62.75 19.24 45.38
C VAL A 1095 64.15 19.68 45.76
N SER A 1096 64.55 19.54 47.04
CA SER A 1096 65.93 19.85 47.45
C SER A 1096 66.96 18.91 46.82
N LYS A 1097 66.67 17.59 46.72
CA LYS A 1097 67.50 16.64 45.99
C LYS A 1097 67.55 16.95 44.49
N PHE A 1098 66.44 17.37 43.89
CA PHE A 1098 66.40 17.83 42.50
C PHE A 1098 67.28 19.07 42.28
N LEU A 1099 67.20 20.08 43.15
CA LEU A 1099 68.00 21.30 43.05
C LEU A 1099 69.50 21.10 43.28
N ASN A 1100 69.87 20.26 44.26
CA ASN A 1100 71.27 20.10 44.70
C ASN A 1100 71.99 18.92 44.03
N GLN A 1101 71.28 17.86 43.69
CA GLN A 1101 71.84 16.60 43.17
C GLN A 1101 71.31 16.24 41.78
N ASN A 1102 70.43 17.08 41.21
CA ASN A 1102 69.87 16.88 39.87
C ASN A 1102 69.02 15.60 39.71
N ILE A 1103 68.51 15.05 40.83
CA ILE A 1103 67.70 13.82 40.86
C ILE A 1103 66.22 14.18 40.69
N THR A 1104 65.60 13.77 39.59
CA THR A 1104 64.16 13.97 39.34
C THR A 1104 63.29 13.03 40.19
N PHE A 1105 62.00 13.33 40.31
CA PHE A 1105 61.04 12.53 41.09
C PHE A 1105 59.73 12.31 40.32
N ALA A 1106 58.98 11.28 40.71
CA ALA A 1106 57.84 10.77 39.95
C ALA A 1106 56.77 11.85 39.69
N GLU A 1107 56.45 12.67 40.70
CA GLU A 1107 55.48 13.75 40.59
C GLU A 1107 55.92 14.82 39.58
N LEU A 1108 57.20 15.22 39.60
CA LEU A 1108 57.75 16.19 38.65
C LEU A 1108 57.79 15.64 37.23
N ASN A 1109 58.16 14.37 37.05
CA ASN A 1109 58.17 13.74 35.74
C ASN A 1109 56.76 13.64 35.13
N ARG A 1110 55.72 13.42 35.95
CA ARG A 1110 54.31 13.46 35.49
C ARG A 1110 53.89 14.87 35.09
N SER A 1111 54.26 15.88 35.88
CA SER A 1111 53.97 17.29 35.55
C SER A 1111 54.65 17.72 34.26
N ILE A 1112 55.94 17.39 34.08
CA ILE A 1112 56.69 17.67 32.84
C ILE A 1112 55.98 17.04 31.65
N LYS A 1113 55.63 15.75 31.73
CA LYS A 1113 54.95 15.04 30.63
C LYS A 1113 53.58 15.65 30.29
N LYS A 1114 52.81 16.09 31.29
CA LYS A 1114 51.49 16.73 31.08
C LYS A 1114 51.64 18.12 30.45
N ILE A 1115 52.67 18.87 30.84
CA ILE A 1115 52.99 20.19 30.29
C ILE A 1115 53.50 20.07 28.86
N GLU A 1116 54.37 19.10 28.56
CA GLU A 1116 54.84 18.82 27.20
C GLU A 1116 53.67 18.52 26.26
N ASN A 1117 52.70 17.70 26.70
CA ASN A 1117 51.50 17.41 25.92
C ASN A 1117 50.66 18.67 25.67
N LEU A 1118 50.50 19.56 26.65
CA LEU A 1118 49.71 20.80 26.51
C LEU A 1118 50.39 21.84 25.61
N ILE A 1119 51.72 21.92 25.59
CA ILE A 1119 52.46 22.79 24.64
C ILE A 1119 52.25 22.33 23.20
N ILE A 1120 52.09 21.02 22.99
CA ILE A 1120 51.82 20.40 21.70
C ILE A 1120 50.33 20.58 21.32
N ASP A 1121 49.40 20.37 22.26
CA ASP A 1121 47.95 20.49 22.03
C ASP A 1121 47.46 21.95 21.92
N GLY A 1122 48.11 22.91 22.59
CA GLY A 1122 47.78 24.35 22.58
C GLY A 1122 47.95 25.04 21.23
N GLY A 1123 48.42 24.32 20.20
CA GLY A 1123 48.32 24.77 18.80
C GLY A 1123 46.89 24.83 18.25
N LYS A 1124 45.90 24.28 18.97
CA LYS A 1124 44.49 24.26 18.53
C LYS A 1124 43.65 25.47 18.93
N GLU A 1125 44.04 26.27 19.92
CA GLU A 1125 43.16 27.34 20.45
C GLU A 1125 43.37 28.72 19.80
N ASN A 1126 44.30 28.85 18.85
CA ASN A 1126 44.54 30.10 18.10
C ASN A 1126 44.40 29.94 16.57
N ILE A 1127 43.55 29.02 16.09
CA ILE A 1127 43.13 28.91 14.68
C ILE A 1127 41.61 28.90 14.58
#